data_AF-A0AAD5DVL1-F1
#
_entry.id   AF-A0AAD5DVL1-F1
#
_cell.length_a   1.000
_cell.length_b   1.000
_cell.length_c   1.000
_cell.angle_alpha   90.00
_cell.angle_beta   90.00
_cell.angle_gamma   90.00
#
_symmetry.space_group_name_H-M   'P 1'
#
loop_
_entity.id
_entity.type
_entity.pdbx_description
1 polymer ?
#
loop_
_entity_poly.entity_id
_entity_poly.type
_entity_poly.pdbx_seq_one_letter_code
_entity_poly.pdbx_strand_id
1 'polypeptide(L)'
;MTVLLGFMDALPPSARELLQLDGAELRRRWEGCQDAAALEAAITQYKEALEAVLQACKRLGVEFPEDGGTSGGGAEEAGEGQEGIEGVDWRYGSVAELDPSEWQVPPHCIPIHANVTTYDWSRLITTTQFDVIMMDPPWQLATANPTRGVALGYSQLTDAHIAALPIPRLQKNGLLFVWVINAKYQFCLDLFDQWGYELVDEIVWVKMTVNRRLAKSHGFYLQHAKEVCLVARKGEDPPGMQSGVGSDVIYSERRGQSQKPEEIYQLIEKLVPNGRYLEIFGRKNNLRNFWVTVGNEVTGQGPPKEDQQALQEGLRIPNAAVLVPSEQLPEDAITIRGYDFNQGCDLDGLLESMLRTGLQATALGQAINEVNRMIRWRLSDEPLAAEDEPHPDPAFRAATRCKIFLGYTSNLVSAGVREHIRYLVQHRMVDVIVTTAGGVEEDYIKCMAPTYVGDFQLKGADLRKRGLNRIGNMLVPNSNYCKFEDWVIPIFDAMLKEQQEQGVLWTPSKMIARLGQEINHPDSIYYWAWKNGIPVFCPALTDGSLGDMLFFHTYKNPGLVLDIVQDIRAMNDHAMKAAPRKTGAIILGGGVPKHHICNANLMKNGADFAVFLNTAQEFDGSDSGARPDEAVSWGKIRADAQPVKVCGDASILFPLIISQTFARHWEPQPPRDGQAAGEGQQQQQQQAANGSAAQ
;
A
#
# COMPACT_ATOMS: atom_id res chain seq x y z
N MET A 1 39.10 4.59 6.55
CA MET A 1 39.25 5.70 7.53
C MET A 1 38.19 5.65 8.62
N THR A 2 36.89 5.50 8.31
CA THR A 2 35.83 5.32 9.32
C THR A 2 36.11 4.17 10.29
N VAL A 3 36.63 3.06 9.76
CA VAL A 3 37.09 1.92 10.57
C VAL A 3 38.27 2.30 11.49
N LEU A 4 39.19 3.14 11.00
CA LEU A 4 40.39 3.56 11.75
C LEU A 4 40.05 4.56 12.86
N LEU A 5 39.16 5.52 12.58
CA LEU A 5 38.64 6.48 13.55
C LEU A 5 37.75 5.79 14.59
N GLY A 6 36.91 4.84 14.15
CA GLY A 6 36.12 4.00 15.06
C GLY A 6 36.99 3.14 15.98
N PHE A 7 38.13 2.63 15.49
CA PHE A 7 39.09 1.91 16.31
C PHE A 7 39.78 2.83 17.33
N MET A 8 40.18 4.05 16.95
CA MET A 8 40.76 5.02 17.88
C MET A 8 39.77 5.42 18.98
N ASP A 9 38.49 5.59 18.63
CA ASP A 9 37.41 5.89 19.57
C ASP A 9 37.02 4.69 20.45
N ALA A 10 37.51 3.49 20.14
CA ALA A 10 37.36 2.29 20.97
C ALA A 10 38.55 2.04 21.91
N LEU A 11 39.70 2.71 21.72
CA LEU A 11 40.86 2.55 22.60
C LEU A 11 40.58 3.12 24.01
N PRO A 12 41.02 2.46 25.10
CA PRO A 12 40.88 2.98 26.45
C PRO A 12 41.54 4.36 26.61
N PRO A 13 41.02 5.26 27.45
CA PRO A 13 41.56 6.61 27.63
C PRO A 13 43.06 6.64 27.98
N SER A 14 43.52 5.68 28.78
CA SER A 14 44.92 5.51 29.18
C SER A 14 45.86 5.11 28.04
N ALA A 15 45.35 4.40 27.03
CA ALA A 15 46.11 4.06 25.82
C ALA A 15 46.22 5.27 24.89
N ARG A 16 45.16 6.08 24.74
CA ARG A 16 45.20 7.32 23.91
C ARG A 16 46.20 8.34 24.44
N GLU A 17 46.30 8.50 25.76
CA GLU A 17 47.27 9.39 26.41
C GLU A 17 48.73 8.97 26.17
N LEU A 18 49.01 7.67 26.18
CA LEU A 18 50.36 7.12 25.97
C LEU A 18 50.85 7.32 24.52
N LEU A 19 49.93 7.50 23.59
CA LEU A 19 50.19 7.52 22.15
C LEU A 19 50.24 8.93 21.56
N GLN A 20 49.77 9.95 22.29
CA GLN A 20 49.69 11.33 21.83
C GLN A 20 49.00 11.50 20.46
N LEU A 21 48.05 10.62 20.13
CA LEU A 21 47.31 10.67 18.86
C LEU A 21 45.87 11.12 19.12
N ASP A 22 45.57 12.35 18.70
CA ASP A 22 44.22 12.95 18.72
C ASP A 22 43.48 12.66 17.41
N GLY A 23 42.39 11.89 17.50
CA GLY A 23 41.54 11.56 16.35
C GLY A 23 40.92 12.80 15.68
N ALA A 24 40.75 13.90 16.41
CA ALA A 24 40.24 15.15 15.87
C ALA A 24 41.29 15.91 15.04
N GLU A 25 42.57 15.88 15.44
CA GLU A 25 43.69 16.46 14.67
C GLU A 25 43.93 15.70 13.36
N LEU A 26 43.81 14.36 13.40
CA LEU A 26 43.86 13.48 12.23
C LEU A 26 42.77 13.82 11.21
N ARG A 27 41.54 13.99 11.70
CA ARG A 27 40.37 14.36 10.89
C ARG A 27 40.53 15.77 10.30
N ARG A 28 41.09 16.72 11.06
CA ARG A 28 41.39 18.08 10.56
C ARG A 28 42.44 18.10 9.45
N ARG A 29 43.52 17.32 9.59
CA ARG A 29 44.56 17.20 8.54
C ARG A 29 44.03 16.52 7.28
N TRP A 30 43.15 15.55 7.45
CA TRP A 30 42.45 14.88 6.36
C TRP A 30 41.55 15.84 5.57
N GLU A 31 40.68 16.57 6.26
CA GLU A 31 39.75 17.52 5.63
C GLU A 31 40.48 18.68 4.93
N GLY A 32 41.75 18.94 5.29
CA GLY A 32 42.60 19.94 4.66
C GLY A 32 43.46 19.46 3.47
N CYS A 33 43.49 18.16 3.15
CA CYS A 33 44.33 17.63 2.07
C CYS A 33 43.60 17.64 0.71
N GLN A 34 44.11 18.38 -0.26
CA GLN A 34 43.56 18.45 -1.63
C GLN A 34 44.29 17.55 -2.64
N ASP A 35 45.36 16.87 -2.24
CA ASP A 35 46.20 16.01 -3.11
C ASP A 35 46.21 14.57 -2.58
N ALA A 36 45.89 13.63 -3.47
CA ALA A 36 45.79 12.20 -3.18
C ALA A 36 47.13 11.59 -2.74
N ALA A 37 48.26 12.08 -3.25
CA ALA A 37 49.58 11.53 -2.88
C ALA A 37 49.97 11.90 -1.43
N ALA A 38 49.65 13.12 -0.98
CA ALA A 38 49.87 13.55 0.40
C ALA A 38 48.97 12.78 1.38
N LEU A 39 47.76 12.45 0.93
CA LEU A 39 46.78 11.66 1.67
C LEU A 39 47.25 10.22 1.89
N GLU A 40 47.80 9.60 0.85
CA GLU A 40 48.28 8.21 0.89
C GLU A 40 49.54 8.06 1.77
N ALA A 41 50.43 9.06 1.73
CA ALA A 41 51.58 9.13 2.64
C ALA A 41 51.15 9.29 4.11
N ALA A 42 50.16 10.15 4.38
CA ALA A 42 49.62 10.33 5.74
C ALA A 42 48.95 9.05 6.26
N ILE A 43 48.15 8.36 5.42
CA ILE A 43 47.53 7.07 5.78
C ILE A 43 48.61 6.03 6.12
N THR A 44 49.68 5.96 5.33
CA THR A 44 50.76 4.97 5.52
C THR A 44 51.51 5.20 6.83
N GLN A 45 51.92 6.44 7.09
CA GLN A 45 52.59 6.82 8.35
C GLN A 45 51.72 6.53 9.59
N TYR A 46 50.39 6.66 9.45
CA TYR A 46 49.45 6.36 10.53
C TYR A 46 49.22 4.87 10.76
N LYS A 47 49.23 4.04 9.71
CA LYS A 47 49.17 2.58 9.85
C LYS A 47 50.39 2.05 10.59
N GLU A 48 51.58 2.54 10.26
CA GLU A 48 52.82 2.17 10.94
C GLU A 48 52.81 2.57 12.43
N ALA A 49 52.30 3.77 12.74
CA ALA A 49 52.13 4.21 14.12
C ALA A 49 51.16 3.30 14.89
N LEU A 50 50.01 2.96 14.31
CA LEU A 50 49.00 2.07 14.90
C LEU A 50 49.55 0.66 15.17
N GLU A 51 50.39 0.14 14.29
CA GLU A 51 50.98 -1.19 14.45
C GLU A 51 52.02 -1.22 15.58
N ALA A 52 52.80 -0.14 15.75
CA ALA A 52 53.69 0.04 16.89
C ALA A 52 52.94 0.13 18.22
N VAL A 53 51.76 0.77 18.22
CA VAL A 53 50.84 0.85 19.38
C VAL A 53 50.35 -0.53 19.78
N LEU A 54 49.83 -1.30 18.81
CA LEU A 54 49.28 -2.63 19.07
C LEU A 54 50.35 -3.58 19.64
N GLN A 55 51.61 -3.46 19.18
CA GLN A 55 52.74 -4.17 19.77
C GLN A 55 53.12 -3.69 21.17
N ALA A 56 52.94 -2.41 21.50
CA ALA A 56 53.15 -1.88 22.84
C ALA A 56 52.05 -2.35 23.81
N CYS A 57 50.78 -2.33 23.38
CA CYS A 57 49.65 -2.84 24.17
C CYS A 57 49.77 -4.35 24.45
N LYS A 58 50.23 -5.15 23.47
CA LYS A 58 50.54 -6.58 23.67
C LYS A 58 51.66 -6.81 24.70
N ARG A 59 52.69 -5.96 24.71
CA ARG A 59 53.77 -6.03 25.72
C ARG A 59 53.33 -5.63 27.12
N LEU A 60 52.26 -4.84 27.24
CA LEU A 60 51.68 -4.38 28.50
C LEU A 60 50.51 -5.27 28.98
N GLY A 61 50.22 -6.37 28.29
CA GLY A 61 49.19 -7.34 28.70
C GLY A 61 47.76 -6.84 28.58
N VAL A 62 47.49 -5.85 27.72
CA VAL A 62 46.14 -5.32 27.48
C VAL A 62 45.47 -6.16 26.38
N GLU A 63 44.47 -6.97 26.76
CA GLU A 63 43.64 -7.73 25.81
C GLU A 63 42.42 -6.89 25.38
N PHE A 64 42.14 -6.89 24.07
CA PHE A 64 40.97 -6.22 23.49
C PHE A 64 39.88 -7.26 23.19
N PRO A 65 38.58 -6.90 23.29
CA PRO A 65 37.50 -7.81 22.94
C PRO A 65 37.54 -8.13 21.45
N GLU A 66 37.57 -9.42 21.09
CA GLU A 66 37.26 -9.86 19.74
C GLU A 66 35.74 -9.71 19.55
N ASP A 67 35.35 -8.73 18.73
CA ASP A 67 34.23 -8.81 17.76
C ASP A 67 33.76 -7.40 17.39
N GLY A 68 34.49 -6.77 16.46
CA GLY A 68 34.05 -5.59 15.71
C GLY A 68 33.74 -5.99 14.27
N GLY A 69 32.51 -6.43 14.00
CA GLY A 69 32.02 -6.74 12.65
C GLY A 69 31.16 -5.63 12.08
N THR A 70 31.72 -4.83 11.16
CA THR A 70 31.01 -3.89 10.28
C THR A 70 30.59 -4.59 8.99
N SER A 71 29.43 -4.28 8.41
CA SER A 71 29.07 -4.73 7.06
C SER A 71 29.61 -3.77 6.00
N GLY A 72 30.23 -4.33 4.95
CA GLY A 72 30.63 -3.59 3.75
C GLY A 72 31.58 -4.29 2.76
N GLY A 73 31.20 -5.48 2.25
CA GLY A 73 31.42 -5.95 0.86
C GLY A 73 32.82 -6.34 0.34
N GLY A 74 32.94 -7.57 -0.21
CA GLY A 74 33.99 -7.94 -1.18
C GLY A 74 34.22 -9.44 -1.41
N ALA A 75 33.61 -9.98 -2.47
CA ALA A 75 33.97 -11.13 -3.32
C ALA A 75 34.90 -12.29 -2.85
N GLU A 76 34.39 -13.49 -3.16
CA GLU A 76 35.07 -14.70 -3.68
C GLU A 76 35.61 -15.83 -2.77
N GLU A 77 35.09 -17.02 -3.12
CA GLU A 77 35.62 -18.39 -3.07
C GLU A 77 35.68 -19.23 -1.78
N ALA A 78 34.80 -20.24 -1.80
CA ALA A 78 35.03 -21.66 -1.53
C ALA A 78 35.38 -22.15 -0.10
N GLY A 79 34.53 -23.05 0.42
CA GLY A 79 34.92 -23.98 1.49
C GLY A 79 33.78 -24.45 2.39
N GLU A 80 33.15 -25.55 2.01
CA GLU A 80 32.49 -26.61 2.82
C GLU A 80 32.28 -26.42 4.35
N GLY A 81 31.05 -26.70 4.81
CA GLY A 81 30.82 -27.52 6.01
C GLY A 81 30.06 -26.93 7.21
N GLN A 82 28.83 -27.42 7.39
CA GLN A 82 28.12 -27.75 8.65
C GLN A 82 27.52 -26.66 9.58
N GLU A 83 26.17 -26.68 9.58
CA GLU A 83 25.21 -26.72 10.71
C GLU A 83 25.27 -25.69 11.86
N GLY A 84 24.17 -24.91 12.02
CA GLY A 84 23.64 -24.60 13.35
C GLY A 84 22.93 -23.25 13.60
N ILE A 85 21.60 -23.23 13.41
CA ILE A 85 20.54 -22.55 14.22
C ILE A 85 20.36 -21.00 14.19
N GLU A 86 19.15 -20.65 13.71
CA GLU A 86 18.30 -19.44 13.80
C GLU A 86 18.39 -18.65 15.14
N GLY A 87 18.13 -17.34 15.28
CA GLY A 87 17.31 -16.37 14.54
C GLY A 87 16.35 -15.66 15.52
N VAL A 88 16.50 -14.34 15.77
CA VAL A 88 15.44 -13.49 16.36
C VAL A 88 15.50 -12.07 15.75
N ASP A 89 14.43 -11.69 15.02
CA ASP A 89 14.17 -10.37 14.42
C ASP A 89 13.35 -9.49 15.40
N TRP A 90 13.68 -8.21 15.45
CA TRP A 90 13.14 -7.18 16.36
C TRP A 90 12.11 -6.31 15.65
N ARG A 91 10.80 -6.65 15.69
CA ARG A 91 9.73 -5.71 15.27
C ARG A 91 8.52 -5.68 16.20
N TYR A 92 8.30 -4.49 16.74
CA TYR A 92 7.30 -4.05 17.71
C TYR A 92 5.84 -4.27 17.27
N GLY A 93 5.05 -4.94 18.13
CA GLY A 93 3.59 -5.11 18.03
C GLY A 93 2.78 -3.96 18.63
N SER A 94 1.46 -4.01 18.43
CA SER A 94 0.48 -2.97 18.80
C SER A 94 0.27 -2.89 20.33
N VAL A 95 0.20 -1.68 20.86
CA VAL A 95 0.06 -1.40 22.32
C VAL A 95 -1.32 -1.81 22.89
N ALA A 96 -2.25 -2.24 22.04
CA ALA A 96 -3.54 -2.83 22.47
C ALA A 96 -3.47 -4.34 22.74
N GLU A 97 -2.34 -5.00 22.42
CA GLU A 97 -2.12 -6.44 22.56
C GLU A 97 -1.23 -6.81 23.76
N LEU A 98 -0.82 -5.82 24.57
CA LEU A 98 0.00 -6.03 25.75
C LEU A 98 -0.88 -6.32 26.98
N ASP A 99 -0.66 -7.47 27.60
CA ASP A 99 -1.30 -7.90 28.84
C ASP A 99 -0.97 -6.88 29.97
N PRO A 100 -1.95 -6.39 30.76
CA PRO A 100 -1.70 -5.50 31.89
C PRO A 100 -0.75 -6.07 32.97
N SER A 101 -0.53 -7.39 32.98
CA SER A 101 0.46 -8.11 33.79
C SER A 101 1.81 -8.30 33.08
N GLU A 102 1.86 -8.12 31.75
CA GLU A 102 3.09 -8.05 30.93
C GLU A 102 3.66 -6.63 30.84
N TRP A 103 2.93 -5.61 31.28
CA TRP A 103 3.44 -4.23 31.28
C TRP A 103 4.55 -4.05 32.31
N GLN A 104 5.76 -4.38 31.90
CA GLN A 104 6.97 -4.03 32.62
C GLN A 104 7.24 -2.54 32.42
N VAL A 105 7.57 -1.86 33.53
CA VAL A 105 8.15 -0.52 33.46
C VAL A 105 9.30 -0.57 32.46
N PRO A 106 9.31 0.28 31.40
CA PRO A 106 10.39 0.27 30.44
C PRO A 106 11.75 0.38 31.16
N PRO A 107 12.79 -0.36 30.74
CA PRO A 107 14.02 -0.55 31.52
C PRO A 107 14.76 0.75 31.88
N HIS A 108 14.51 1.84 31.15
CA HIS A 108 15.10 3.15 31.39
C HIS A 108 14.06 4.21 31.82
N CYS A 109 12.84 3.80 32.17
CA CYS A 109 11.80 4.67 32.73
C CYS A 109 12.00 4.82 34.24
N ILE A 110 11.69 6.01 34.78
CA ILE A 110 11.66 6.26 36.23
C ILE A 110 10.20 6.50 36.65
N PRO A 111 9.45 5.45 37.01
CA PRO A 111 8.09 5.59 37.51
C PRO A 111 8.07 6.01 38.99
N ILE A 112 7.28 7.03 39.32
CA ILE A 112 7.07 7.50 40.68
C ILE A 112 5.58 7.41 40.99
N HIS A 113 5.20 6.36 41.72
CA HIS A 113 3.86 6.21 42.25
C HIS A 113 3.66 7.16 43.43
N ALA A 114 3.04 8.31 43.17
CA ALA A 114 2.80 9.32 44.19
C ALA A 114 1.61 10.23 43.86
N ASN A 115 0.99 10.74 44.92
CA ASN A 115 0.06 11.84 44.80
C ASN A 115 0.82 13.13 44.54
N VAL A 116 0.65 13.64 43.31
CA VAL A 116 1.31 14.84 42.79
C VAL A 116 1.15 16.06 43.71
N THR A 117 0.01 16.18 44.43
CA THR A 117 -0.24 17.33 45.32
C THR A 117 0.47 17.24 46.66
N THR A 118 0.86 16.04 47.09
CA THR A 118 1.55 15.81 48.38
C THR A 118 2.97 15.28 48.24
N TYR A 119 3.39 14.96 47.01
CA TYR A 119 4.73 14.47 46.71
C TYR A 119 5.80 15.51 47.05
N ASP A 120 6.90 15.05 47.68
CA ASP A 120 8.06 15.91 47.95
C ASP A 120 8.91 16.06 46.69
N TRP A 121 8.66 17.15 45.97
CA TRP A 121 9.40 17.52 44.75
C TRP A 121 10.85 17.92 44.99
N SER A 122 11.28 18.11 46.24
CA SER A 122 12.61 18.65 46.58
C SER A 122 13.73 17.81 45.97
N ARG A 123 13.60 16.48 45.94
CA ARG A 123 14.61 15.58 45.36
C ARG A 123 14.77 15.77 43.85
N LEU A 124 13.67 15.89 43.11
CA LEU A 124 13.73 16.11 41.66
C LEU A 124 14.31 17.49 41.36
N ILE A 125 13.87 18.51 42.10
CA ILE A 125 14.33 19.90 41.97
C ILE A 125 15.85 20.00 42.18
N THR A 126 16.43 19.28 43.14
CA THR A 126 17.87 19.32 43.41
C THR A 126 18.70 18.42 42.50
N THR A 127 18.12 17.37 41.94
CA THR A 127 18.84 16.38 41.11
C THR A 127 19.03 16.87 39.68
N THR A 128 17.99 17.40 39.03
CA THR A 128 18.08 17.86 37.64
C THR A 128 17.07 18.96 37.34
N GLN A 129 17.29 19.66 36.24
CA GLN A 129 16.26 20.45 35.56
C GLN A 129 15.77 19.67 34.35
N PHE A 130 14.50 19.84 34.00
CA PHE A 130 13.89 19.16 32.86
C PHE A 130 13.82 20.08 31.65
N ASP A 131 14.21 19.55 30.50
CA ASP A 131 14.17 20.24 29.21
C ASP A 131 12.75 20.28 28.65
N VAL A 132 11.96 19.24 28.94
CA VAL A 132 10.53 19.19 28.62
C VAL A 132 9.72 18.63 29.79
N ILE A 133 8.60 19.30 30.11
CA ILE A 133 7.59 18.82 31.05
C ILE A 133 6.27 18.57 30.28
N MET A 134 5.63 17.42 30.49
CA MET A 134 4.30 17.12 29.97
C MET A 134 3.30 16.91 31.11
N MET A 135 2.08 17.44 30.95
CA MET A 135 1.01 17.35 31.94
C MET A 135 -0.33 16.99 31.30
N ASP A 136 -1.08 16.08 31.93
CA ASP A 136 -2.51 15.83 31.65
C ASP A 136 -3.32 15.99 32.96
N PRO A 137 -3.56 17.23 33.43
CA PRO A 137 -4.16 17.44 34.75
C PRO A 137 -5.61 16.92 34.83
N PRO A 138 -6.02 16.33 35.96
CA PRO A 138 -7.40 15.88 36.16
C PRO A 138 -8.31 17.08 36.47
N TRP A 139 -8.61 17.89 35.45
CA TRP A 139 -9.36 19.13 35.54
C TRP A 139 -10.72 18.95 36.24
N GLN A 140 -11.01 19.79 37.23
CA GLN A 140 -12.34 19.87 37.84
C GLN A 140 -13.32 20.62 36.91
N LEU A 141 -14.42 19.97 36.56
CA LEU A 141 -15.55 20.59 35.87
C LEU A 141 -16.44 21.28 36.91
N ALA A 142 -16.75 22.57 36.76
CA ALA A 142 -17.54 23.31 37.74
C ALA A 142 -19.00 22.81 37.83
N THR A 143 -19.40 22.42 39.04
CA THR A 143 -20.74 22.32 39.67
C THR A 143 -22.03 22.00 38.87
N ALA A 144 -22.75 21.01 39.43
CA ALA A 144 -24.19 20.71 39.37
C ALA A 144 -24.71 19.75 38.26
N ASN A 145 -24.92 18.50 38.69
CA ASN A 145 -25.68 17.40 38.08
C ASN A 145 -25.37 17.00 36.61
N PRO A 146 -24.85 15.78 36.37
CA PRO A 146 -24.75 15.26 35.02
C PRO A 146 -26.17 14.97 34.50
N THR A 147 -26.68 15.79 33.59
CA THR A 147 -28.02 15.60 33.01
C THR A 147 -28.11 14.34 32.12
N ARG A 148 -27.01 13.60 31.92
CA ARG A 148 -26.97 12.37 31.10
C ARG A 148 -25.95 11.30 31.57
N GLY A 149 -25.79 11.11 32.89
CA GLY A 149 -25.32 9.83 33.44
C GLY A 149 -24.01 9.23 32.91
N VAL A 150 -22.95 10.02 32.72
CA VAL A 150 -21.59 9.48 32.52
C VAL A 150 -20.77 9.80 33.77
N ALA A 151 -20.63 8.83 34.68
CA ALA A 151 -19.75 8.96 35.83
C ALA A 151 -18.29 8.98 35.33
N LEU A 152 -17.55 10.05 35.65
CA LEU A 152 -16.10 10.09 35.42
C LEU A 152 -15.44 9.26 36.53
N GLY A 153 -14.81 8.14 36.16
CA GLY A 153 -14.25 7.16 37.10
C GLY A 153 -12.93 7.57 37.78
N TYR A 154 -12.56 8.85 37.87
CA TYR A 154 -11.29 9.33 38.43
C TYR A 154 -11.46 10.57 39.33
N SER A 155 -10.55 10.74 40.31
CA SER A 155 -10.53 11.87 41.22
C SER A 155 -10.06 13.16 40.53
N GLN A 156 -10.85 14.23 40.61
CA GLN A 156 -10.54 15.54 40.02
C GLN A 156 -9.75 16.43 40.99
N LEU A 157 -8.94 17.35 40.46
CA LEU A 157 -8.22 18.36 41.22
C LEU A 157 -8.78 19.76 40.98
N THR A 158 -8.86 20.54 42.05
CA THR A 158 -9.24 21.95 42.01
C THR A 158 -8.17 22.77 41.30
N ASP A 159 -8.58 23.90 40.73
CA ASP A 159 -7.69 24.86 40.07
C ASP A 159 -6.55 25.31 41.01
N ALA A 160 -6.85 25.51 42.29
CA ALA A 160 -5.86 25.89 43.30
C ALA A 160 -4.79 24.80 43.53
N HIS A 161 -5.17 23.52 43.51
CA HIS A 161 -4.19 22.42 43.65
C HIS A 161 -3.28 22.31 42.43
N ILE A 162 -3.81 22.54 41.23
CA ILE A 162 -3.00 22.52 40.00
C ILE A 162 -2.05 23.73 40.01
N ALA A 163 -2.53 24.93 40.34
CA ALA A 163 -1.72 26.14 40.39
C ALA A 163 -0.56 26.07 41.40
N ALA A 164 -0.74 25.33 42.50
CA ALA A 164 0.24 25.19 43.57
C ALA A 164 1.42 24.25 43.22
N LEU A 165 1.40 23.57 42.07
CA LEU A 165 2.48 22.67 41.67
C LEU A 165 3.80 23.44 41.46
N PRO A 166 4.95 22.86 41.86
CA PRO A 166 6.24 23.55 41.80
C PRO A 166 6.87 23.52 40.39
N ILE A 167 6.06 23.64 39.32
CA ILE A 167 6.53 23.64 37.92
C ILE A 167 7.65 24.66 37.68
N PRO A 168 7.58 25.90 38.19
CA PRO A 168 8.65 26.89 38.02
C PRO A 168 10.00 26.50 38.64
N ARG A 169 10.01 25.54 39.57
CA ARG A 169 11.22 25.04 40.25
C ARG A 169 11.80 23.80 39.56
N LEU A 170 10.98 23.07 38.80
CA LEU A 170 11.37 21.87 38.06
C LEU A 170 12.01 22.20 36.70
N GLN A 171 11.70 23.37 36.14
CA GLN A 171 12.20 23.82 34.84
C GLN A 171 12.49 25.33 34.87
N LYS A 172 13.75 25.67 34.59
CA LYS A 172 14.25 27.05 34.42
C LYS A 172 14.24 27.51 32.96
N ASN A 173 14.63 26.61 32.06
CA ASN A 173 14.65 26.78 30.61
C ASN A 173 14.03 25.54 29.98
N GLY A 174 13.16 25.70 28.97
CA GLY A 174 12.62 24.58 28.21
C GLY A 174 11.14 24.72 27.85
N LEU A 175 10.52 23.58 27.51
CA LEU A 175 9.14 23.50 27.03
C LEU A 175 8.20 22.80 28.02
N LEU A 176 6.97 23.28 28.09
CA LEU A 176 5.87 22.76 28.89
C LEU A 176 4.67 22.43 27.98
N PHE A 177 4.26 21.17 27.99
CA PHE A 177 3.13 20.64 27.22
C PHE A 177 1.97 20.34 28.18
N VAL A 178 0.80 20.94 27.96
CA VAL A 178 -0.36 20.75 28.84
C VAL A 178 -1.61 20.40 28.05
N TRP A 179 -2.13 19.19 28.26
CA TRP A 179 -3.45 18.80 27.75
C TRP A 179 -4.55 19.56 28.48
N VAL A 180 -5.38 20.27 27.71
CA VAL A 180 -6.39 21.19 28.26
C VAL A 180 -7.78 20.91 27.69
N ILE A 181 -8.78 21.04 28.56
CA ILE A 181 -10.19 21.03 28.15
C ILE A 181 -10.66 22.45 27.84
N ASN A 182 -11.65 22.59 26.95
CA ASN A 182 -12.16 23.90 26.54
C ASN A 182 -12.54 24.81 27.74
N ALA A 183 -13.13 24.24 28.79
CA ALA A 183 -13.53 25.00 29.98
C ALA A 183 -12.37 25.54 30.82
N LYS A 184 -11.15 25.01 30.62
CA LYS A 184 -9.93 25.38 31.36
C LYS A 184 -8.87 26.03 30.47
N TYR A 185 -9.18 26.28 29.20
CA TYR A 185 -8.26 26.87 28.25
C TYR A 185 -7.70 28.20 28.75
N GLN A 186 -8.58 29.16 29.09
CA GLN A 186 -8.16 30.47 29.61
C GLN A 186 -7.37 30.34 30.91
N PHE A 187 -7.84 29.51 31.84
CA PHE A 187 -7.14 29.26 33.10
C PHE A 187 -5.72 28.70 32.90
N CYS A 188 -5.52 27.83 31.91
CA CYS A 188 -4.20 27.30 31.58
C CYS A 188 -3.24 28.38 31.06
N LEU A 189 -3.75 29.37 30.32
CA LEU A 189 -2.95 30.53 29.91
C LEU A 189 -2.56 31.38 31.12
N ASP A 190 -3.52 31.64 32.02
CA ASP A 190 -3.25 32.38 33.25
C ASP A 190 -2.21 31.64 34.14
N LEU A 191 -2.21 30.30 34.13
CA LEU A 191 -1.19 29.48 34.78
C LEU A 191 0.19 29.62 34.15
N PHE A 192 0.28 29.69 32.82
CA PHE A 192 1.54 29.94 32.13
C PHE A 192 2.14 31.28 32.55
N ASP A 193 1.34 32.34 32.58
CA ASP A 193 1.76 33.65 33.07
C ASP A 193 2.25 33.58 34.52
N GLN A 194 1.48 32.91 35.40
CA GLN A 194 1.85 32.73 36.81
C GLN A 194 3.17 31.93 36.97
N TRP A 195 3.40 30.92 36.14
CA TRP A 195 4.59 30.07 36.18
C TRP A 195 5.78 30.64 35.40
N GLY A 196 5.58 31.74 34.66
CA GLY A 196 6.57 32.42 33.85
C GLY A 196 6.88 31.71 32.53
N TYR A 197 5.87 31.15 31.87
CA TYR A 197 5.93 30.55 30.54
C TYR A 197 5.20 31.44 29.52
N GLU A 198 5.70 31.46 28.30
CA GLU A 198 5.08 32.09 27.13
C GLU A 198 4.45 31.00 26.25
N LEU A 199 3.20 31.16 25.83
CA LEU A 199 2.59 30.25 24.85
C LEU A 199 3.30 30.39 23.49
N VAL A 200 3.78 29.28 22.93
CA VAL A 200 4.50 29.27 21.65
C VAL A 200 3.83 28.44 20.57
N ASP A 201 3.02 27.43 20.93
CA ASP A 201 2.33 26.59 19.95
C ASP A 201 1.08 25.89 20.53
N GLU A 202 0.22 25.35 19.66
CA GLU A 202 -0.92 24.50 19.99
C GLU A 202 -0.89 23.20 19.18
N ILE A 203 -1.00 22.06 19.86
CA ILE A 203 -1.15 20.75 19.21
C ILE A 203 -2.59 20.25 19.37
N VAL A 204 -3.18 19.80 18.26
CA VAL A 204 -4.54 19.26 18.22
C VAL A 204 -4.53 17.77 17.93
N TRP A 205 -5.04 16.97 18.86
CA TRP A 205 -5.32 15.56 18.60
C TRP A 205 -6.74 15.39 18.05
N VAL A 206 -6.84 14.95 16.80
CA VAL A 206 -8.08 14.51 16.16
C VAL A 206 -8.30 13.02 16.44
N LYS A 207 -9.40 12.72 17.15
CA LYS A 207 -9.74 11.37 17.56
C LYS A 207 -10.33 10.59 16.39
N MET A 208 -9.75 9.43 16.11
CA MET A 208 -10.24 8.51 15.08
C MET A 208 -10.86 7.24 15.68
N THR A 209 -11.78 6.60 14.95
CA THR A 209 -12.20 5.22 15.21
C THR A 209 -11.17 4.26 14.61
N VAL A 210 -11.23 2.97 14.97
CA VAL A 210 -10.44 1.89 14.35
C VAL A 210 -10.59 1.83 12.82
N ASN A 211 -11.70 2.36 12.29
CA ASN A 211 -11.96 2.45 10.84
C ASN A 211 -11.54 3.82 10.25
N ARG A 212 -10.66 4.56 10.93
CA ARG A 212 -10.12 5.88 10.52
C ARG A 212 -11.19 6.95 10.22
N ARG A 213 -12.35 6.87 10.88
CA ARG A 213 -13.39 7.93 10.84
C ARG A 213 -13.28 8.82 12.07
N LEU A 214 -13.78 10.06 12.01
CA LEU A 214 -13.84 10.95 13.18
C LEU A 214 -14.64 10.30 14.33
N ALA A 215 -13.98 10.05 15.46
CA ALA A 215 -14.59 9.55 16.67
C ALA A 215 -15.25 10.71 17.45
N LYS A 216 -16.51 10.98 17.11
CA LYS A 216 -17.31 12.06 17.73
C LYS A 216 -17.88 11.59 19.08
N SER A 217 -17.61 12.34 20.14
CA SER A 217 -18.27 12.19 21.44
C SER A 217 -19.31 13.28 21.66
N HIS A 218 -20.21 13.05 22.63
CA HIS A 218 -21.16 14.06 23.07
C HIS A 218 -20.44 15.29 23.62
N GLY A 219 -20.95 16.47 23.29
CA GLY A 219 -20.57 17.74 23.87
C GLY A 219 -21.80 18.63 24.05
N PHE A 220 -21.68 19.66 24.87
CA PHE A 220 -22.83 20.51 25.23
C PHE A 220 -23.27 21.38 24.04
N TYR A 221 -22.32 22.06 23.39
CA TYR A 221 -22.59 22.93 22.23
C TYR A 221 -22.31 22.25 20.88
N LEU A 222 -21.23 21.47 20.79
CA LEU A 222 -20.80 20.77 19.58
C LEU A 222 -20.35 19.36 19.94
N GLN A 223 -20.46 18.42 18.99
CA GLN A 223 -19.84 17.11 19.16
C GLN A 223 -18.32 17.26 19.21
N HIS A 224 -17.68 16.64 20.22
CA HIS A 224 -16.25 16.76 20.41
C HIS A 224 -15.54 15.61 19.69
N ALA A 225 -14.67 15.94 18.74
CA ALA A 225 -13.83 14.97 18.03
C ALA A 225 -12.33 15.26 18.19
N LYS A 226 -11.98 16.24 19.03
CA LYS A 226 -10.59 16.67 19.24
C LYS A 226 -10.27 16.94 20.71
N GLU A 227 -9.00 16.83 21.06
CA GLU A 227 -8.38 17.34 22.30
C GLU A 227 -7.22 18.28 21.95
N VAL A 228 -6.91 19.21 22.86
CA VAL A 228 -5.90 20.24 22.65
C VAL A 228 -4.78 20.11 23.67
N CYS A 229 -3.54 20.24 23.23
CA CYS A 229 -2.33 20.32 24.04
C CYS A 229 -1.65 21.67 23.77
N LEU A 230 -1.50 22.51 24.80
CA LEU A 230 -0.82 23.79 24.69
C LEU A 230 0.68 23.60 24.92
N VAL A 231 1.49 24.28 24.11
CA VAL A 231 2.95 24.27 24.20
C VAL A 231 3.43 25.64 24.62
N ALA A 232 4.08 25.71 25.77
CA ALA A 232 4.61 26.94 26.33
C ALA A 232 6.11 26.83 26.58
N ARG A 233 6.85 27.93 26.39
CA ARG A 233 8.30 28.01 26.56
C ARG A 233 8.64 28.89 27.76
N LYS A 234 9.69 28.51 28.49
CA LYS A 234 10.29 29.35 29.52
C LYS A 234 11.78 29.50 29.27
N GLY A 235 12.27 30.73 29.35
CA GLY A 235 13.69 31.02 29.18
C GLY A 235 14.20 30.64 27.79
N GLU A 236 15.40 30.04 27.74
CA GLU A 236 16.06 29.62 26.50
C GLU A 236 15.55 28.26 26.00
N ASP A 237 15.72 28.02 24.69
CA ASP A 237 15.36 26.74 24.06
C ASP A 237 16.27 25.60 24.59
N PRO A 238 15.74 24.37 24.75
CA PRO A 238 16.54 23.22 25.18
C PRO A 238 17.79 22.95 24.30
N PRO A 239 18.90 22.46 24.90
CA PRO A 239 20.09 22.11 24.14
C PRO A 239 19.79 21.04 23.06
N GLY A 240 20.18 21.33 21.82
CA GLY A 240 19.99 20.40 20.69
C GLY A 240 18.57 20.36 20.13
N MET A 241 17.68 21.25 20.58
CA MET A 241 16.33 21.41 20.03
C MET A 241 16.37 21.64 18.51
N GLN A 242 15.49 20.93 17.80
CA GLN A 242 15.32 20.99 16.37
C GLN A 242 14.13 21.89 16.01
N SER A 243 14.14 22.47 14.81
CA SER A 243 13.03 23.30 14.30
C SER A 243 12.27 22.59 13.17
N GLY A 244 10.97 22.83 13.04
CA GLY A 244 10.16 22.30 11.93
C GLY A 244 9.91 20.79 12.01
N VAL A 245 9.86 20.25 13.23
CA VAL A 245 9.68 18.83 13.48
C VAL A 245 8.20 18.49 13.63
N GLY A 246 7.71 17.57 12.80
CA GLY A 246 6.36 17.02 12.90
C GLY A 246 5.25 18.01 12.50
N SER A 247 4.00 17.65 12.81
CA SER A 247 2.83 18.50 12.60
C SER A 247 2.17 18.81 13.95
N ASP A 248 1.63 20.01 14.04
CA ASP A 248 0.73 20.51 15.08
C ASP A 248 -0.62 19.75 15.15
N VAL A 249 -0.91 18.83 14.22
CA VAL A 249 -2.10 17.99 14.24
C VAL A 249 -1.75 16.52 14.32
N ILE A 250 -2.28 15.83 15.33
CA ILE A 250 -2.15 14.38 15.51
C ILE A 250 -3.46 13.71 15.10
N TYR A 251 -3.41 12.80 14.13
CA TYR A 251 -4.52 11.89 13.81
C TYR A 251 -4.25 10.53 14.44
N SER A 252 -4.96 10.20 15.53
CA SER A 252 -4.77 8.90 16.19
C SER A 252 -6.07 8.35 16.74
N GLU A 253 -6.14 7.03 16.84
CA GLU A 253 -7.32 6.30 17.28
C GLU A 253 -7.64 6.58 18.76
N ARG A 254 -8.93 6.69 19.08
CA ARG A 254 -9.36 6.76 20.48
C ARG A 254 -9.16 5.38 21.11
N ARG A 255 -8.19 5.31 22.03
CA ARG A 255 -7.89 4.12 22.83
C ARG A 255 -8.71 4.11 24.12
N GLY A 256 -8.11 3.70 25.24
CA GLY A 256 -8.74 3.66 26.56
C GLY A 256 -9.28 5.00 27.03
N GLN A 257 -10.01 4.98 28.16
CA GLN A 257 -10.62 6.19 28.71
C GLN A 257 -9.56 7.24 29.05
N SER A 258 -9.64 8.41 28.38
CA SER A 258 -8.70 9.52 28.56
C SER A 258 -7.22 9.14 28.28
N GLN A 259 -6.97 8.15 27.43
CA GLN A 259 -5.62 7.78 26.98
C GLN A 259 -5.20 8.67 25.81
N LYS A 260 -4.12 9.43 26.01
CA LYS A 260 -3.54 10.34 25.00
C LYS A 260 -2.73 9.57 23.95
N PRO A 261 -2.58 10.13 22.73
CA PRO A 261 -1.82 9.50 21.64
C PRO A 261 -0.35 9.32 22.01
N GLU A 262 0.27 8.25 21.51
CA GLU A 262 1.70 7.98 21.74
C GLU A 262 2.59 8.87 20.87
N GLU A 263 2.02 9.37 19.78
CA GLU A 263 2.62 10.24 18.79
C GLU A 263 3.10 11.56 19.41
N ILE A 264 2.50 12.01 20.53
CA ILE A 264 2.95 13.22 21.25
C ILE A 264 4.38 13.04 21.82
N TYR A 265 4.71 11.86 22.33
CA TYR A 265 6.05 11.59 22.89
C TYR A 265 7.09 11.55 21.78
N GLN A 266 6.77 10.90 20.66
CA GLN A 266 7.65 10.86 19.49
C GLN A 266 7.92 12.25 18.92
N LEU A 267 6.90 13.13 18.93
CA LEU A 267 7.04 14.53 18.54
C LEU A 267 7.99 15.27 19.49
N ILE A 268 7.78 15.15 20.81
CA ILE A 268 8.61 15.78 21.83
C ILE A 268 10.07 15.32 21.75
N GLU A 269 10.30 14.02 21.63
CA GLU A 269 11.64 13.42 21.57
C GLU A 269 12.40 13.81 20.29
N LYS A 270 11.69 14.01 19.17
CA LYS A 270 12.31 14.54 17.95
C LYS A 270 12.55 16.05 18.02
N LEU A 271 11.67 16.79 18.69
CA LEU A 271 11.78 18.23 18.87
C LEU A 271 12.98 18.55 19.77
N VAL A 272 13.18 17.78 20.85
CA VAL A 272 14.28 17.95 21.79
C VAL A 272 15.00 16.61 21.93
N PRO A 273 15.88 16.22 21.00
CA PRO A 273 16.59 14.94 21.05
C PRO A 273 17.54 14.88 22.25
N ASN A 274 17.59 13.73 22.92
CA ASN A 274 18.39 13.49 24.13
C ASN A 274 18.06 14.44 25.31
N GLY A 275 16.83 14.95 25.35
CA GLY A 275 16.35 15.81 26.42
C GLY A 275 16.09 15.07 27.72
N ARG A 276 15.93 15.84 28.80
CA ARG A 276 15.47 15.35 30.11
C ARG A 276 13.97 15.58 30.22
N TYR A 277 13.21 14.50 30.24
CA TYR A 277 11.74 14.55 30.16
C TYR A 277 11.07 14.22 31.50
N LEU A 278 10.06 15.00 31.87
CA LEU A 278 9.20 14.76 33.02
C LEU A 278 7.73 14.73 32.58
N GLU A 279 7.00 13.72 33.02
CA GLU A 279 5.55 13.67 32.92
C GLU A 279 4.90 13.73 34.30
N ILE A 280 3.92 14.61 34.46
CA ILE A 280 3.14 14.79 35.68
C ILE A 280 1.69 14.41 35.39
N PHE A 281 1.08 13.65 36.33
CA PHE A 281 -0.22 12.99 36.17
C PHE A 281 -0.20 11.79 35.22
N GLY A 282 0.97 11.18 35.02
CA GLY A 282 1.09 9.99 34.18
C GLY A 282 0.39 8.77 34.77
N ARG A 283 -0.03 7.86 33.89
CA ARG A 283 -0.63 6.56 34.23
C ARG A 283 0.25 5.44 33.70
N LYS A 284 -0.09 4.18 34.00
CA LYS A 284 0.63 3.00 33.48
C LYS A 284 0.90 3.04 31.96
N ASN A 285 -0.10 3.44 31.17
CA ASN A 285 -0.02 3.50 29.70
C ASN A 285 0.84 4.67 29.18
N ASN A 286 1.37 5.51 30.06
CA ASN A 286 2.20 6.66 29.74
C ASN A 286 3.70 6.39 29.97
N LEU A 287 4.08 5.28 30.62
CA LEU A 287 5.48 5.00 30.95
C LEU A 287 6.33 4.83 29.67
N ARG A 288 7.46 5.55 29.61
CA ARG A 288 8.40 5.57 28.48
C ARG A 288 9.84 5.50 28.96
N ASN A 289 10.71 4.84 28.20
CA ASN A 289 12.15 4.87 28.44
C ASN A 289 12.66 6.31 28.47
N PHE A 290 13.55 6.63 29.40
CA PHE A 290 14.19 7.94 29.58
C PHE A 290 13.27 9.05 30.09
N TRP A 291 12.01 8.74 30.39
CA TRP A 291 11.07 9.67 31.04
C TRP A 291 11.00 9.40 32.55
N VAL A 292 10.93 10.49 33.31
CA VAL A 292 10.47 10.45 34.70
C VAL A 292 8.95 10.65 34.68
N THR A 293 8.17 9.73 35.24
CA THR A 293 6.70 9.82 35.22
C THR A 293 6.14 9.75 36.63
N VAL A 294 5.39 10.78 37.05
CA VAL A 294 4.80 10.89 38.40
C VAL A 294 3.28 10.83 38.33
N GLY A 295 2.65 9.90 39.08
CA GLY A 295 1.19 9.83 39.16
C GLY A 295 0.63 8.78 40.13
N ASN A 296 -0.69 8.89 40.38
CA ASN A 296 -1.43 8.01 41.29
C ASN A 296 -1.70 6.61 40.72
N GLU A 297 -1.63 6.45 39.40
CA GLU A 297 -2.00 5.21 38.70
C GLU A 297 -0.77 4.56 38.02
N VAL A 298 0.41 4.89 38.54
CA VAL A 298 1.69 4.27 38.18
C VAL A 298 1.89 3.11 39.16
N THR A 299 2.02 1.87 38.69
CA THR A 299 2.00 0.69 39.58
C THR A 299 3.22 0.60 40.51
N GLY A 300 2.92 0.19 41.75
CA GLY A 300 3.82 -0.14 42.85
C GLY A 300 3.08 -0.30 44.18
N GLN A 301 2.22 -1.33 44.32
CA GLN A 301 1.74 -1.92 45.60
C GLN A 301 1.23 -3.36 45.41
N GLY A 302 2.11 -4.28 45.00
CA GLY A 302 1.85 -5.74 45.02
C GLY A 302 0.67 -6.25 44.17
N PRO A 303 0.48 -7.58 44.09
CA PRO A 303 -0.62 -8.18 43.35
C PRO A 303 -1.99 -7.88 44.01
N PRO A 304 -3.07 -7.69 43.23
CA PRO A 304 -4.45 -7.69 43.69
C PRO A 304 -4.77 -8.80 44.72
N LYS A 305 -5.77 -8.56 45.58
CA LYS A 305 -6.17 -9.53 46.61
C LYS A 305 -6.58 -10.89 46.02
N GLU A 306 -7.10 -10.91 44.80
CA GLU A 306 -7.44 -12.14 44.07
C GLU A 306 -6.18 -12.96 43.72
N ASP A 307 -5.07 -12.29 43.40
CA ASP A 307 -3.79 -12.93 43.00
C ASP A 307 -2.97 -13.42 44.21
N GLN A 308 -3.13 -12.78 45.38
CA GLN A 308 -2.58 -13.30 46.64
C GLN A 308 -3.21 -14.64 47.04
N GLN A 309 -4.49 -14.84 46.70
CA GLN A 309 -5.22 -16.08 46.95
C GLN A 309 -4.76 -17.20 45.99
N ALA A 310 -4.51 -16.88 44.72
CA ALA A 310 -3.96 -17.81 43.72
C ALA A 310 -2.51 -18.27 44.03
N LEU A 311 -1.71 -17.42 44.68
CA LEU A 311 -0.37 -17.76 45.17
C LEU A 311 -0.39 -18.75 46.35
N GLN A 312 -1.38 -18.65 47.25
CA GLN A 312 -1.55 -19.61 48.35
C GLN A 312 -2.07 -20.98 47.88
N GLU A 313 -2.74 -21.04 46.72
CA GLU A 313 -3.23 -22.26 46.09
C GLU A 313 -2.23 -22.88 45.08
N GLY A 314 -0.97 -22.43 45.08
CA GLY A 314 0.11 -23.05 44.31
C GLY A 314 0.20 -22.57 42.86
N LEU A 315 0.07 -21.25 42.62
CA LEU A 315 0.28 -20.63 41.30
C LEU A 315 -0.71 -21.11 40.22
N ARG A 316 -1.96 -21.39 40.57
CA ARG A 316 -3.02 -21.51 39.56
C ARG A 316 -3.56 -20.13 39.19
N ILE A 317 -2.70 -19.33 38.58
CA ILE A 317 -3.14 -18.23 37.72
C ILE A 317 -3.88 -18.90 36.56
N PRO A 318 -5.09 -18.47 36.15
CA PRO A 318 -5.71 -19.00 34.94
C PRO A 318 -4.75 -18.74 33.76
N ASN A 319 -4.07 -19.78 33.29
CA ASN A 319 -3.12 -19.79 32.15
C ASN A 319 -3.78 -19.43 30.81
N ALA A 320 -4.70 -18.47 30.77
CA ALA A 320 -5.76 -18.43 29.78
C ALA A 320 -5.59 -17.36 28.68
N ALA A 321 -4.56 -16.50 28.70
CA ALA A 321 -4.40 -15.44 27.70
C ALA A 321 -3.16 -15.60 26.79
N VAL A 322 -1.96 -15.76 27.38
CA VAL A 322 -0.69 -15.82 26.61
C VAL A 322 -0.31 -17.26 26.23
N LEU A 323 -0.65 -18.23 27.08
CA LEU A 323 -0.35 -19.65 26.90
C LEU A 323 -1.56 -20.44 26.46
N VAL A 324 -2.51 -19.78 25.77
CA VAL A 324 -3.65 -20.48 25.16
C VAL A 324 -3.08 -21.54 24.23
N PRO A 325 -3.35 -22.83 24.47
CA PRO A 325 -2.97 -23.86 23.54
C PRO A 325 -3.61 -23.55 22.20
N SER A 326 -2.79 -23.42 21.16
CA SER A 326 -3.31 -23.25 19.81
C SER A 326 -4.11 -24.49 19.44
N GLU A 327 -5.23 -24.30 18.74
CA GLU A 327 -5.84 -25.41 18.03
C GLU A 327 -4.84 -25.98 17.03
N GLN A 328 -4.93 -27.29 16.79
CA GLN A 328 -4.12 -27.91 15.75
C GLN A 328 -4.62 -27.39 14.40
N LEU A 329 -3.70 -26.84 13.60
CA LEU A 329 -4.05 -26.45 12.24
C LEU A 329 -4.48 -27.70 11.44
N PRO A 330 -5.41 -27.54 10.48
CA PRO A 330 -5.78 -28.62 9.56
C PRO A 330 -4.56 -29.26 8.90
N GLU A 331 -4.59 -30.56 8.64
CA GLU A 331 -3.45 -31.28 8.01
C GLU A 331 -3.15 -30.76 6.59
N ASP A 332 -4.14 -30.17 5.92
CA ASP A 332 -4.04 -29.54 4.61
C ASP A 332 -3.64 -28.05 4.68
N ALA A 333 -3.31 -27.51 5.86
CA ALA A 333 -2.85 -26.14 6.02
C ALA A 333 -1.55 -25.90 5.24
N ILE A 334 -1.58 -24.89 4.38
CA ILE A 334 -0.45 -24.54 3.52
C ILE A 334 0.64 -23.84 4.34
N THR A 335 1.81 -24.46 4.48
CA THR A 335 2.98 -23.86 5.14
C THR A 335 3.65 -22.79 4.26
N ILE A 336 4.07 -21.69 4.88
CA ILE A 336 4.84 -20.63 4.21
C ILE A 336 6.22 -21.15 3.84
N ARG A 337 6.55 -21.10 2.54
CA ARG A 337 7.85 -21.43 1.98
C ARG A 337 8.01 -20.80 0.61
N GLY A 338 8.96 -19.87 0.47
CA GLY A 338 9.32 -19.27 -0.81
C GLY A 338 10.09 -20.24 -1.72
N TYR A 339 10.33 -19.81 -2.96
CA TYR A 339 11.19 -20.53 -3.90
C TYR A 339 12.64 -20.52 -3.40
N ASP A 340 13.30 -21.68 -3.48
CA ASP A 340 14.68 -21.86 -3.05
C ASP A 340 15.60 -21.86 -4.28
N PHE A 341 16.32 -20.76 -4.48
CA PHE A 341 17.20 -20.57 -5.63
C PHE A 341 18.42 -21.51 -5.64
N ASN A 342 18.69 -22.27 -4.57
CA ASN A 342 19.66 -23.37 -4.64
C ASN A 342 19.21 -24.49 -5.60
N GLN A 343 17.92 -24.54 -5.95
CA GLN A 343 17.36 -25.49 -6.93
C GLN A 343 17.51 -25.03 -8.38
N GLY A 344 18.09 -23.84 -8.61
CA GLY A 344 18.32 -23.25 -9.93
C GLY A 344 17.44 -22.03 -10.21
N CYS A 345 17.54 -21.52 -11.44
CA CYS A 345 16.73 -20.40 -11.92
C CYS A 345 15.58 -20.94 -12.79
N ASP A 346 14.47 -21.31 -12.14
CA ASP A 346 13.25 -21.76 -12.79
C ASP A 346 12.09 -20.81 -12.48
N LEU A 347 11.61 -20.11 -13.53
CA LEU A 347 10.51 -19.17 -13.42
C LEU A 347 9.18 -19.86 -13.11
N ASP A 348 9.01 -21.10 -13.58
CA ASP A 348 7.78 -21.85 -13.37
C ASP A 348 7.69 -22.31 -11.91
N GLY A 349 8.76 -22.88 -11.37
CA GLY A 349 8.87 -23.20 -9.95
C GLY A 349 8.75 -21.96 -9.06
N LEU A 350 9.31 -20.82 -9.48
CA LEU A 350 9.17 -19.54 -8.76
C LEU A 350 7.70 -19.09 -8.71
N LEU A 351 6.98 -19.12 -9.83
CA LEU A 351 5.57 -18.70 -9.90
C LEU A 351 4.65 -19.69 -9.17
N GLU A 352 4.94 -20.99 -9.20
CA GLU A 352 4.24 -22.00 -8.41
C GLU A 352 4.42 -21.79 -6.91
N SER A 353 5.62 -21.38 -6.47
CA SER A 353 5.88 -21.11 -5.05
C SER A 353 5.07 -19.92 -4.52
N MET A 354 4.58 -19.02 -5.38
CA MET A 354 3.90 -17.78 -4.94
C MET A 354 2.67 -18.05 -4.09
N LEU A 355 1.97 -19.17 -4.30
CA LEU A 355 0.86 -19.61 -3.45
C LEU A 355 1.28 -19.74 -1.97
N ARG A 356 2.55 -20.07 -1.72
CA ARG A 356 3.15 -20.34 -0.40
C ARG A 356 4.12 -19.25 0.07
N THR A 357 4.27 -18.16 -0.68
CA THR A 357 5.19 -17.06 -0.33
C THR A 357 4.58 -16.06 0.67
N GLY A 358 3.25 -15.86 0.64
CA GLY A 358 2.53 -14.92 1.51
C GLY A 358 2.18 -13.58 0.85
N LEU A 359 1.31 -12.80 1.50
CA LEU A 359 0.88 -11.47 1.05
C LEU A 359 0.30 -11.48 -0.39
N GLN A 360 0.67 -10.50 -1.23
CA GLN A 360 0.19 -10.41 -2.61
C GLN A 360 0.77 -11.49 -3.54
N ALA A 361 1.86 -12.16 -3.16
CA ALA A 361 2.35 -13.31 -3.91
C ALA A 361 1.35 -14.48 -3.82
N THR A 362 0.80 -14.74 -2.63
CA THR A 362 -0.27 -15.73 -2.46
C THR A 362 -1.51 -15.35 -3.27
N ALA A 363 -1.90 -14.07 -3.30
CA ALA A 363 -3.00 -13.61 -4.13
C ALA A 363 -2.73 -13.81 -5.64
N LEU A 364 -1.49 -13.59 -6.11
CA LEU A 364 -1.11 -13.88 -7.50
C LEU A 364 -1.20 -15.38 -7.83
N GLY A 365 -0.71 -16.25 -6.93
CA GLY A 365 -0.86 -17.71 -7.08
C GLY A 365 -2.32 -18.15 -7.11
N GLN A 366 -3.16 -17.58 -6.25
CA GLN A 366 -4.61 -17.80 -6.25
C GLN A 366 -5.27 -17.31 -7.55
N ALA A 367 -4.86 -16.16 -8.07
CA ALA A 367 -5.38 -15.62 -9.34
C ALA A 367 -5.03 -16.52 -10.53
N ILE A 368 -3.81 -17.06 -10.58
CA ILE A 368 -3.39 -18.06 -11.59
C ILE A 368 -4.29 -19.29 -11.51
N ASN A 369 -4.53 -19.81 -10.30
CA ASN A 369 -5.40 -20.97 -10.09
C ASN A 369 -6.85 -20.69 -10.52
N GLU A 370 -7.39 -19.52 -10.17
CA GLU A 370 -8.77 -19.14 -10.48
C GLU A 370 -8.97 -18.95 -12.00
N VAL A 371 -8.00 -18.34 -12.71
CA VAL A 371 -8.02 -18.26 -14.18
C VAL A 371 -7.93 -19.66 -14.80
N ASN A 372 -7.07 -20.55 -14.28
CA ASN A 372 -6.99 -21.93 -14.75
C ASN A 372 -8.31 -22.69 -14.53
N ARG A 373 -9.05 -22.43 -13.44
CA ARG A 373 -10.40 -22.98 -13.24
C ARG A 373 -11.37 -22.48 -14.31
N MET A 374 -11.33 -21.20 -14.67
CA MET A 374 -12.14 -20.67 -15.77
C MET A 374 -11.84 -21.40 -17.10
N ILE A 375 -10.56 -21.61 -17.42
CA ILE A 375 -10.13 -22.24 -18.69
C ILE A 375 -10.50 -23.73 -18.73
N ARG A 376 -10.34 -24.44 -17.61
CA ARG A 376 -10.52 -25.89 -17.53
C ARG A 376 -11.98 -26.32 -17.38
N TRP A 377 -12.80 -25.51 -16.71
CA TRP A 377 -14.19 -25.86 -16.42
C TRP A 377 -14.97 -26.24 -17.68
N ARG A 378 -15.72 -27.35 -17.57
CA ARG A 378 -16.72 -27.82 -18.52
C ARG A 378 -18.03 -28.05 -17.80
N LEU A 379 -19.14 -27.97 -18.54
CA LEU A 379 -20.44 -28.35 -18.01
C LEU A 379 -20.48 -29.85 -17.60
N SER A 380 -19.66 -30.70 -18.22
CA SER A 380 -19.51 -32.11 -17.82
C SER A 380 -18.95 -32.32 -16.42
N ASP A 381 -18.29 -31.30 -15.84
CA ASP A 381 -17.74 -31.37 -14.48
C ASP A 381 -18.84 -31.21 -13.42
N GLU A 382 -20.00 -30.66 -13.81
CA GLU A 382 -21.17 -30.52 -12.95
C GLU A 382 -22.00 -31.81 -12.97
N PRO A 383 -22.51 -32.27 -11.80
CA PRO A 383 -23.38 -33.43 -11.75
C PRO A 383 -24.66 -33.18 -12.54
N LEU A 384 -25.20 -34.23 -13.17
CA LEU A 384 -26.54 -34.18 -13.77
C LEU A 384 -27.56 -34.03 -12.62
N ALA A 385 -28.34 -32.95 -12.62
CA ALA A 385 -29.48 -32.85 -11.73
C ALA A 385 -30.52 -33.92 -12.14
N ALA A 386 -31.26 -34.47 -11.17
CA ALA A 386 -32.24 -35.52 -11.45
C ALA A 386 -33.43 -34.99 -12.29
N GLU A 387 -33.95 -35.87 -13.15
CA GLU A 387 -35.14 -35.84 -14.04
C GLU A 387 -35.42 -34.62 -14.95
N ASP A 388 -34.94 -33.41 -14.65
CA ASP A 388 -35.27 -32.18 -15.41
C ASP A 388 -34.04 -31.42 -15.99
N GLU A 389 -32.92 -32.10 -16.28
CA GLU A 389 -31.73 -31.45 -16.86
C GLU A 389 -31.99 -31.00 -18.32
N PRO A 390 -31.91 -29.70 -18.64
CA PRO A 390 -32.20 -29.19 -19.99
C PRO A 390 -31.11 -29.55 -21.03
N HIS A 391 -29.93 -29.99 -20.59
CA HIS A 391 -28.78 -30.31 -21.44
C HIS A 391 -28.11 -31.64 -21.04
N PRO A 392 -28.77 -32.80 -21.27
CA PRO A 392 -28.25 -34.10 -20.87
C PRO A 392 -27.19 -34.67 -21.81
N ASP A 393 -27.05 -34.14 -23.04
CA ASP A 393 -26.11 -34.66 -24.04
C ASP A 393 -24.64 -34.57 -23.56
N PRO A 394 -23.93 -35.70 -23.39
CA PRO A 394 -22.55 -35.71 -22.92
C PRO A 394 -21.58 -34.94 -23.84
N ALA A 395 -21.79 -34.98 -25.16
CA ALA A 395 -20.91 -34.30 -26.11
C ALA A 395 -21.03 -32.77 -25.99
N PHE A 396 -22.27 -32.26 -25.93
CA PHE A 396 -22.55 -30.85 -25.65
C PHE A 396 -21.98 -30.40 -24.30
N ARG A 397 -22.15 -31.19 -23.23
CA ARG A 397 -21.62 -30.87 -21.89
C ARG A 397 -20.10 -30.79 -21.86
N ALA A 398 -19.41 -31.73 -22.52
CA ALA A 398 -17.95 -31.74 -22.61
C ALA A 398 -17.39 -30.61 -23.49
N ALA A 399 -18.16 -30.14 -24.48
CA ALA A 399 -17.77 -29.01 -25.33
C ALA A 399 -18.10 -27.64 -24.71
N THR A 400 -19.04 -27.58 -23.77
CA THR A 400 -19.50 -26.32 -23.15
C THR A 400 -18.46 -25.81 -22.15
N ARG A 401 -17.89 -24.62 -22.43
CA ARG A 401 -16.85 -23.97 -21.62
C ARG A 401 -17.38 -22.76 -20.86
N CYS A 402 -16.61 -22.28 -19.89
CA CYS A 402 -16.86 -21.01 -19.22
C CYS A 402 -16.89 -19.85 -20.23
N LYS A 403 -17.73 -18.84 -19.99
CA LYS A 403 -17.77 -17.60 -20.77
C LYS A 403 -16.97 -16.52 -20.06
N ILE A 404 -15.86 -16.08 -20.66
CA ILE A 404 -14.91 -15.18 -20.02
C ILE A 404 -15.12 -13.73 -20.49
N PHE A 405 -15.38 -12.86 -19.52
CA PHE A 405 -15.45 -11.41 -19.68
C PHE A 405 -14.10 -10.81 -19.28
N LEU A 406 -13.48 -10.07 -20.21
CA LEU A 406 -12.21 -9.38 -19.99
C LEU A 406 -12.46 -7.86 -19.93
N GLY A 407 -12.09 -7.24 -18.82
CA GLY A 407 -12.13 -5.79 -18.63
C GLY A 407 -10.73 -5.21 -18.53
N TYR A 408 -10.46 -4.10 -19.20
CA TYR A 408 -9.19 -3.38 -19.03
C TYR A 408 -9.32 -1.86 -19.23
N THR A 409 -8.50 -1.09 -18.52
CA THR A 409 -8.44 0.38 -18.64
C THR A 409 -7.57 0.83 -19.82
N SER A 410 -7.81 2.06 -20.32
CA SER A 410 -7.13 2.61 -21.51
C SER A 410 -5.61 2.51 -21.48
N ASN A 411 -5.00 2.87 -20.35
CA ASN A 411 -3.56 2.94 -20.18
C ASN A 411 -2.85 1.59 -20.40
N LEU A 412 -3.56 0.47 -20.24
CA LEU A 412 -3.00 -0.87 -20.50
C LEU A 412 -2.84 -1.13 -22.00
N VAL A 413 -3.67 -0.52 -22.84
CA VAL A 413 -3.49 -0.55 -24.31
C VAL A 413 -2.42 0.44 -24.75
N SER A 414 -2.29 1.59 -24.08
CA SER A 414 -1.13 2.49 -24.28
C SER A 414 0.19 1.77 -23.94
N ALA A 415 0.20 0.91 -22.93
CA ALA A 415 1.32 0.06 -22.53
C ALA A 415 1.50 -1.19 -23.42
N GLY A 416 2.52 -2.01 -23.12
CA GLY A 416 2.77 -3.30 -23.77
C GLY A 416 1.83 -4.44 -23.33
N VAL A 417 0.87 -4.16 -22.44
CA VAL A 417 -0.17 -5.13 -22.07
C VAL A 417 -1.11 -5.37 -23.27
N ARG A 418 -1.19 -4.43 -24.21
CA ARG A 418 -1.87 -4.56 -25.51
C ARG A 418 -1.57 -5.88 -26.21
N GLU A 419 -0.29 -6.26 -26.35
CA GLU A 419 0.10 -7.46 -27.10
C GLU A 419 -0.41 -8.75 -26.42
N HIS A 420 -0.50 -8.73 -25.08
CA HIS A 420 -1.04 -9.83 -24.28
C HIS A 420 -2.55 -9.95 -24.43
N ILE A 421 -3.27 -8.80 -24.43
CA ILE A 421 -4.71 -8.76 -24.72
C ILE A 421 -4.97 -9.25 -26.15
N ARG A 422 -4.22 -8.74 -27.13
CA ARG A 422 -4.32 -9.16 -28.54
C ARG A 422 -4.14 -10.67 -28.67
N TYR A 423 -3.15 -11.26 -27.99
CA TYR A 423 -2.94 -12.71 -27.97
C TYR A 423 -4.20 -13.47 -27.51
N LEU A 424 -4.81 -13.07 -26.40
CA LEU A 424 -6.06 -13.71 -25.92
C LEU A 424 -7.20 -13.62 -26.95
N VAL A 425 -7.36 -12.45 -27.57
CA VAL A 425 -8.44 -12.19 -28.52
C VAL A 425 -8.20 -12.92 -29.85
N GLN A 426 -6.97 -12.91 -30.35
CA GLN A 426 -6.53 -13.62 -31.55
C GLN A 426 -6.83 -15.12 -31.44
N HIS A 427 -6.57 -15.72 -30.27
CA HIS A 427 -6.74 -17.15 -30.03
C HIS A 427 -8.09 -17.52 -29.42
N ARG A 428 -9.08 -16.63 -29.42
CA ARG A 428 -10.46 -16.87 -28.93
C ARG A 428 -10.50 -17.38 -27.48
N MET A 429 -9.61 -16.85 -26.64
CA MET A 429 -9.49 -17.25 -25.24
C MET A 429 -10.43 -16.47 -24.31
N VAL A 430 -11.07 -15.42 -24.82
CA VAL A 430 -12.07 -14.60 -24.12
C VAL A 430 -13.30 -14.41 -25.01
N ASP A 431 -14.47 -14.20 -24.39
CA ASP A 431 -15.75 -14.16 -25.10
C ASP A 431 -16.32 -12.75 -25.24
N VAL A 432 -16.03 -11.84 -24.29
CA VAL A 432 -16.57 -10.48 -24.25
C VAL A 432 -15.52 -9.52 -23.69
N ILE A 433 -15.39 -8.35 -24.29
CA ILE A 433 -14.45 -7.31 -23.84
C ILE A 433 -15.21 -6.08 -23.38
N VAL A 434 -14.73 -5.45 -22.30
CA VAL A 434 -15.14 -4.09 -21.92
C VAL A 434 -13.92 -3.23 -21.70
N THR A 435 -13.91 -2.03 -22.29
CA THR A 435 -12.84 -1.05 -22.06
C THR A 435 -13.39 0.39 -22.09
N THR A 436 -12.50 1.36 -22.03
CA THR A 436 -12.75 2.81 -22.14
C THR A 436 -12.24 3.34 -23.50
N ALA A 437 -12.65 4.54 -23.91
CA ALA A 437 -12.37 5.06 -25.26
C ALA A 437 -10.87 5.06 -25.61
N GLY A 438 -10.01 5.51 -24.69
CA GLY A 438 -8.56 5.43 -24.84
C GLY A 438 -8.05 3.98 -25.10
N GLY A 439 -8.69 2.97 -24.50
CA GLY A 439 -8.36 1.57 -24.76
C GLY A 439 -8.70 1.12 -26.17
N VAL A 440 -9.71 1.74 -26.78
CA VAL A 440 -10.11 1.51 -28.17
C VAL A 440 -9.15 2.21 -29.13
N GLU A 441 -9.01 3.53 -29.01
CA GLU A 441 -8.30 4.35 -30.00
C GLU A 441 -6.79 4.08 -30.03
N GLU A 442 -6.15 3.83 -28.88
CA GLU A 442 -4.71 3.58 -28.80
C GLU A 442 -4.30 2.31 -29.55
N ASP A 443 -5.17 1.31 -29.64
CA ASP A 443 -4.92 0.08 -30.41
C ASP A 443 -4.86 0.37 -31.92
N TYR A 444 -5.79 1.17 -32.43
CA TYR A 444 -5.81 1.58 -33.83
C TYR A 444 -4.65 2.51 -34.15
N ILE A 445 -4.41 3.50 -33.30
CA ILE A 445 -3.32 4.47 -33.45
C ILE A 445 -1.97 3.76 -33.52
N LYS A 446 -1.75 2.73 -32.69
CA LYS A 446 -0.51 1.93 -32.70
C LYS A 446 -0.27 1.16 -33.99
N CYS A 447 -1.29 0.92 -34.82
CA CYS A 447 -1.12 0.36 -36.16
C CYS A 447 -0.62 1.40 -37.18
N MET A 448 -0.71 2.70 -36.85
CA MET A 448 -0.32 3.81 -37.74
C MET A 448 0.99 4.49 -37.32
N ALA A 449 1.26 4.53 -36.01
CA ALA A 449 2.45 5.14 -35.43
C ALA A 449 2.71 4.61 -34.01
N PRO A 450 3.98 4.48 -33.60
CA PRO A 450 4.34 3.92 -32.29
C PRO A 450 4.13 4.90 -31.13
N THR A 451 4.04 4.32 -29.94
CA THR A 451 4.15 4.99 -28.63
C THR A 451 5.53 4.70 -28.05
N TYR A 452 6.13 5.67 -27.37
CA TYR A 452 7.52 5.60 -26.90
C TYR A 452 7.62 5.58 -25.37
N VAL A 453 8.67 4.98 -24.84
CA VAL A 453 9.02 5.09 -23.42
C VAL A 453 9.51 6.51 -23.13
N GLY A 454 9.05 7.07 -22.02
CA GLY A 454 9.45 8.36 -21.46
C GLY A 454 9.60 8.24 -19.93
N ASP A 455 9.25 9.31 -19.22
CA ASP A 455 9.38 9.37 -17.76
C ASP A 455 8.20 10.15 -17.14
N PHE A 456 7.75 9.72 -15.95
CA PHE A 456 6.66 10.37 -15.21
C PHE A 456 6.96 11.84 -14.88
N GLN A 457 8.24 12.19 -14.68
CA GLN A 457 8.72 13.49 -14.25
C GLN A 457 8.89 14.49 -15.41
N LEU A 458 8.68 14.08 -16.67
CA LEU A 458 8.77 15.00 -17.81
C LEU A 458 7.74 16.14 -17.67
N LYS A 459 8.24 17.38 -17.72
CA LYS A 459 7.45 18.60 -17.52
C LYS A 459 6.41 18.77 -18.63
N GLY A 460 5.15 18.87 -18.24
CA GLY A 460 4.03 19.00 -19.19
C GLY A 460 4.13 20.21 -20.12
N ALA A 461 4.62 21.35 -19.64
CA ALA A 461 4.78 22.55 -20.45
C ALA A 461 5.75 22.36 -21.63
N ASP A 462 6.86 21.63 -21.40
CA ASP A 462 7.87 21.39 -22.44
C ASP A 462 7.40 20.33 -23.44
N LEU A 463 6.71 19.30 -22.95
CA LEU A 463 6.07 18.31 -23.81
C LEU A 463 5.02 18.94 -24.72
N ARG A 464 4.16 19.83 -24.19
CA ARG A 464 3.13 20.51 -24.97
C ARG A 464 3.72 21.38 -26.07
N LYS A 465 4.79 22.15 -25.79
CA LYS A 465 5.50 22.96 -26.79
C LYS A 465 6.06 22.13 -27.95
N ARG A 466 6.39 20.86 -27.68
CA ARG A 466 6.94 19.91 -28.66
C ARG A 466 5.87 19.03 -29.32
N GLY A 467 4.59 19.20 -28.97
CA GLY A 467 3.51 18.35 -29.47
C GLY A 467 3.61 16.89 -29.00
N LEU A 468 4.06 16.67 -27.78
CA LEU A 468 4.14 15.34 -27.16
C LEU A 468 3.11 15.21 -26.04
N ASN A 469 2.34 14.13 -26.02
CA ASN A 469 1.39 13.82 -24.96
C ASN A 469 1.98 12.75 -24.05
N ARG A 470 1.78 12.87 -22.73
CA ARG A 470 2.31 11.92 -21.73
C ARG A 470 1.21 11.05 -21.16
N ILE A 471 1.46 9.75 -21.08
CA ILE A 471 0.61 8.75 -20.44
C ILE A 471 1.50 7.99 -19.44
N GLY A 472 1.49 8.39 -18.18
CA GLY A 472 2.43 7.85 -17.18
C GLY A 472 3.88 8.14 -17.56
N ASN A 473 4.66 7.08 -17.82
CA ASN A 473 6.01 7.10 -18.38
C ASN A 473 6.06 6.76 -19.89
N MET A 474 4.99 7.03 -20.63
CA MET A 474 4.94 6.84 -22.09
C MET A 474 4.65 8.16 -22.80
N LEU A 475 5.10 8.27 -24.04
CA LEU A 475 4.95 9.45 -24.89
C LEU A 475 4.27 9.09 -26.21
N VAL A 476 3.21 9.83 -26.54
CA VAL A 476 2.46 9.73 -27.80
C VAL A 476 2.61 11.06 -28.55
N PRO A 477 3.31 11.10 -29.70
CA PRO A 477 3.40 12.30 -30.52
C PRO A 477 2.02 12.73 -31.08
N ASN A 478 1.75 14.04 -31.13
CA ASN A 478 0.51 14.57 -31.72
C ASN A 478 0.27 14.11 -33.16
N SER A 479 1.35 13.90 -33.93
CA SER A 479 1.26 13.37 -35.30
C SER A 479 0.53 12.03 -35.39
N ASN A 480 0.51 11.25 -34.30
CA ASN A 480 -0.23 9.99 -34.25
C ASN A 480 -1.73 10.25 -34.33
N TYR A 481 -2.23 11.26 -33.61
CA TYR A 481 -3.64 11.65 -33.64
C TYR A 481 -4.04 12.31 -34.96
N CYS A 482 -3.13 13.03 -35.63
CA CYS A 482 -3.38 13.53 -37.00
C CYS A 482 -3.57 12.39 -38.00
N LYS A 483 -2.70 11.36 -37.95
CA LYS A 483 -2.87 10.15 -38.78
C LYS A 483 -4.18 9.43 -38.48
N PHE A 484 -4.58 9.41 -37.21
CA PHE A 484 -5.83 8.82 -36.78
C PHE A 484 -7.05 9.57 -37.33
N GLU A 485 -7.03 10.90 -37.29
CA GLU A 485 -8.04 11.75 -37.92
C GLU A 485 -8.18 11.43 -39.42
N ASP A 486 -7.06 11.44 -40.15
CA ASP A 486 -7.03 11.15 -41.59
C ASP A 486 -7.64 9.78 -41.93
N TRP A 487 -7.46 8.79 -41.05
CA TRP A 487 -7.98 7.44 -41.23
C TRP A 487 -9.47 7.31 -40.83
N VAL A 488 -9.89 7.89 -39.70
CA VAL A 488 -11.21 7.62 -39.13
C VAL A 488 -12.33 8.45 -39.74
N ILE A 489 -12.04 9.68 -40.18
CA ILE A 489 -13.06 10.60 -40.70
C ILE A 489 -13.81 10.03 -41.93
N PRO A 490 -13.13 9.46 -42.95
CA PRO A 490 -13.83 8.83 -44.08
C PRO A 490 -14.72 7.65 -43.67
N ILE A 491 -14.36 6.94 -42.60
CA ILE A 491 -15.16 5.84 -42.06
C ILE A 491 -16.43 6.39 -41.41
N PHE A 492 -16.33 7.49 -40.65
CA PHE A 492 -17.51 8.16 -40.08
C PHE A 492 -18.47 8.69 -41.15
N ASP A 493 -17.96 9.17 -42.28
CA ASP A 493 -18.79 9.56 -43.43
C ASP A 493 -19.57 8.35 -43.98
N ALA A 494 -18.91 7.19 -44.14
CA ALA A 494 -19.56 5.96 -44.57
C ALA A 494 -20.61 5.48 -43.54
N MET A 495 -20.27 5.50 -42.26
CA MET A 495 -21.18 5.12 -41.18
C MET A 495 -22.42 6.03 -41.12
N LEU A 496 -22.26 7.33 -41.28
CA LEU A 496 -23.37 8.28 -41.34
C LEU A 496 -24.28 7.99 -42.54
N LYS A 497 -23.68 7.73 -43.71
CA LYS A 497 -24.44 7.37 -44.91
C LYS A 497 -25.24 6.09 -44.70
N GLU A 498 -24.63 5.06 -44.12
CA GLU A 498 -25.30 3.81 -43.76
C GLU A 498 -26.45 4.03 -42.75
N GLN A 499 -26.25 4.91 -41.77
CA GLN A 499 -27.32 5.29 -40.84
C GLN A 499 -28.50 5.96 -41.55
N GLN A 500 -28.22 6.88 -42.48
CA GLN A 500 -29.25 7.65 -43.19
C GLN A 500 -29.98 6.83 -44.26
N GLU A 501 -29.25 6.03 -45.04
CA GLU A 501 -29.80 5.32 -46.20
C GLU A 501 -30.33 3.93 -45.85
N GLN A 502 -29.70 3.25 -44.88
CA GLN A 502 -30.02 1.86 -44.53
C GLN A 502 -30.67 1.74 -43.14
N GLY A 503 -30.77 2.84 -42.38
CA GLY A 503 -31.36 2.85 -41.05
C GLY A 503 -30.49 2.14 -40.00
N VAL A 504 -29.17 2.03 -40.22
CA VAL A 504 -28.26 1.39 -39.26
C VAL A 504 -28.20 2.23 -37.98
N LEU A 505 -28.68 1.70 -36.86
CA LEU A 505 -28.44 2.32 -35.56
C LEU A 505 -27.09 1.87 -35.01
N TRP A 506 -26.13 2.80 -34.99
CA TRP A 506 -24.81 2.56 -34.44
C TRP A 506 -24.83 2.53 -32.92
N THR A 507 -24.00 1.67 -32.37
CA THR A 507 -23.70 1.57 -30.94
C THR A 507 -22.18 1.55 -30.79
N PRO A 508 -21.62 1.79 -29.59
CA PRO A 508 -20.18 1.68 -29.38
C PRO A 508 -19.60 0.36 -29.87
N SER A 509 -20.22 -0.78 -29.53
CA SER A 509 -19.73 -2.10 -29.98
C SER A 509 -19.76 -2.29 -31.49
N LYS A 510 -20.80 -1.83 -32.18
CA LYS A 510 -20.89 -1.89 -33.66
C LYS A 510 -19.84 -1.01 -34.32
N MET A 511 -19.62 0.20 -33.79
CA MET A 511 -18.56 1.10 -34.27
C MET A 511 -17.19 0.47 -34.07
N ILE A 512 -16.89 -0.09 -32.90
CA ILE A 512 -15.61 -0.74 -32.63
C ILE A 512 -15.40 -1.93 -33.57
N ALA A 513 -16.42 -2.76 -33.80
CA ALA A 513 -16.33 -3.86 -34.76
C ALA A 513 -16.07 -3.37 -36.19
N ARG A 514 -16.74 -2.29 -36.62
CA ARG A 514 -16.50 -1.66 -37.93
C ARG A 514 -15.07 -1.14 -38.04
N LEU A 515 -14.56 -0.43 -37.05
CA LEU A 515 -13.19 0.07 -37.03
C LEU A 515 -12.16 -1.07 -37.02
N GLY A 516 -12.46 -2.18 -36.31
CA GLY A 516 -11.64 -3.39 -36.33
C GLY A 516 -11.56 -4.06 -37.71
N GLN A 517 -12.66 -4.02 -38.47
CA GLN A 517 -12.67 -4.45 -39.86
C GLN A 517 -11.82 -3.52 -40.74
N GLU A 518 -11.99 -2.20 -40.62
CA GLU A 518 -11.34 -1.19 -41.46
C GLU A 518 -9.84 -1.07 -41.20
N ILE A 519 -9.37 -1.29 -39.97
CA ILE A 519 -7.93 -1.20 -39.67
C ILE A 519 -7.17 -2.34 -40.36
N ASN A 520 -7.82 -3.50 -40.52
CA ASN A 520 -7.32 -4.67 -41.23
C ASN A 520 -5.85 -5.01 -40.93
N HIS A 521 -5.46 -4.92 -39.66
CA HIS A 521 -4.07 -5.05 -39.23
C HIS A 521 -3.94 -6.15 -38.15
N PRO A 522 -3.10 -7.18 -38.33
CA PRO A 522 -3.02 -8.32 -37.42
C PRO A 522 -2.45 -7.99 -36.04
N ASP A 523 -1.86 -6.81 -35.85
CA ASP A 523 -1.43 -6.35 -34.53
C ASP A 523 -2.54 -5.66 -33.71
N SER A 524 -3.70 -5.38 -34.31
CA SER A 524 -4.84 -4.78 -33.61
C SER A 524 -5.61 -5.83 -32.80
N ILE A 525 -5.91 -5.51 -31.55
CA ILE A 525 -6.86 -6.26 -30.72
C ILE A 525 -8.22 -6.35 -31.43
N TYR A 526 -8.68 -5.22 -31.96
CA TYR A 526 -10.04 -5.08 -32.48
C TYR A 526 -10.22 -5.67 -33.88
N TYR A 527 -9.16 -5.75 -34.68
CA TYR A 527 -9.14 -6.60 -35.87
C TYR A 527 -9.48 -8.05 -35.51
N TRP A 528 -8.79 -8.61 -34.51
CA TRP A 528 -9.06 -9.97 -34.06
C TRP A 528 -10.41 -10.11 -33.38
N ALA A 529 -10.85 -9.10 -32.63
CA ALA A 529 -12.17 -9.11 -32.00
C ALA A 529 -13.28 -9.20 -33.06
N TRP A 530 -13.21 -8.37 -34.11
CA TRP A 530 -14.11 -8.45 -35.25
C TRP A 530 -14.01 -9.80 -35.98
N LYS A 531 -12.79 -10.24 -36.33
CA LYS A 531 -12.56 -11.51 -37.07
C LYS A 531 -13.08 -12.74 -36.32
N ASN A 532 -12.99 -12.74 -34.99
CA ASN A 532 -13.44 -13.84 -34.13
C ASN A 532 -14.88 -13.65 -33.59
N GLY A 533 -15.54 -12.54 -33.89
CA GLY A 533 -16.89 -12.24 -33.40
C GLY A 533 -16.95 -12.06 -31.89
N ILE A 534 -15.92 -11.45 -31.30
CA ILE A 534 -15.85 -11.08 -29.88
C ILE A 534 -16.34 -9.63 -29.75
N PRO A 535 -17.49 -9.38 -29.10
CA PRO A 535 -18.02 -8.03 -28.91
C PRO A 535 -17.17 -7.23 -27.92
N VAL A 536 -17.02 -5.93 -28.22
CA VAL A 536 -16.30 -4.99 -27.38
C VAL A 536 -17.23 -3.87 -26.96
N PHE A 537 -17.47 -3.73 -25.67
CA PHE A 537 -18.34 -2.69 -25.12
C PHE A 537 -17.51 -1.54 -24.55
N CYS A 538 -17.95 -0.31 -24.85
CA CYS A 538 -17.35 0.91 -24.30
C CYS A 538 -18.46 1.97 -24.15
N PRO A 539 -19.17 2.00 -23.00
CA PRO A 539 -20.32 2.90 -22.82
C PRO A 539 -19.98 4.38 -22.96
N ALA A 540 -18.75 4.76 -22.60
CA ALA A 540 -18.22 6.12 -22.73
C ALA A 540 -17.21 6.23 -23.89
N LEU A 541 -17.60 5.77 -25.10
CA LEU A 541 -16.72 5.78 -26.29
C LEU A 541 -16.31 7.20 -26.73
N THR A 542 -17.06 8.22 -26.31
CA THR A 542 -16.79 9.62 -26.63
C THR A 542 -15.74 10.27 -25.72
N ASP A 543 -15.20 9.57 -24.72
CA ASP A 543 -14.25 10.12 -23.73
C ASP A 543 -12.79 9.89 -24.15
N GLY A 544 -12.39 10.43 -25.31
CA GLY A 544 -11.07 10.25 -25.89
C GLY A 544 -10.92 10.91 -27.27
N SER A 545 -9.81 10.63 -27.96
CA SER A 545 -9.58 11.12 -29.32
C SER A 545 -10.66 10.67 -30.30
N LEU A 546 -11.25 9.49 -30.15
CA LEU A 546 -12.44 9.09 -30.94
C LEU A 546 -13.60 10.07 -30.75
N GLY A 547 -13.81 10.55 -29.52
CA GLY A 547 -14.78 11.59 -29.20
C GLY A 547 -14.46 12.92 -29.87
N ASP A 548 -13.19 13.33 -29.88
CA ASP A 548 -12.75 14.54 -30.59
C ASP A 548 -13.04 14.44 -32.09
N MET A 549 -12.76 13.28 -32.70
CA MET A 549 -13.03 13.06 -34.13
C MET A 549 -14.53 13.05 -34.44
N LEU A 550 -15.35 12.44 -33.57
CA LEU A 550 -16.81 12.51 -33.68
C LEU A 550 -17.31 13.95 -33.55
N PHE A 551 -16.76 14.71 -32.61
CA PHE A 551 -17.09 16.11 -32.41
C PHE A 551 -16.77 16.95 -33.66
N PHE A 552 -15.56 16.83 -34.21
CA PHE A 552 -15.17 17.56 -35.44
C PHE A 552 -16.00 17.14 -36.65
N HIS A 553 -16.32 15.84 -36.76
CA HIS A 553 -17.19 15.31 -37.79
C HIS A 553 -18.58 15.97 -37.77
N THR A 554 -19.14 16.24 -36.59
CA THR A 554 -20.49 16.84 -36.50
C THR A 554 -20.62 18.22 -37.15
N TYR A 555 -19.55 19.00 -37.24
CA TYR A 555 -19.58 20.32 -37.91
C TYR A 555 -19.57 20.22 -39.43
N LYS A 556 -18.99 19.15 -39.97
CA LYS A 556 -18.91 18.91 -41.41
C LYS A 556 -20.12 18.12 -41.90
N ASN A 557 -20.46 17.03 -41.20
CA ASN A 557 -21.48 16.05 -41.55
C ASN A 557 -22.30 15.69 -40.28
N PRO A 558 -23.27 16.54 -39.87
CA PRO A 558 -24.03 16.33 -38.65
C PRO A 558 -24.92 15.08 -38.73
N GLY A 559 -25.10 14.41 -37.59
CA GLY A 559 -26.19 13.45 -37.39
C GLY A 559 -25.79 12.01 -37.06
N LEU A 560 -24.50 11.67 -36.96
CA LEU A 560 -24.09 10.32 -36.53
C LEU A 560 -24.49 10.10 -35.05
N VAL A 561 -25.21 9.02 -34.76
CA VAL A 561 -25.74 8.72 -33.42
C VAL A 561 -25.17 7.40 -32.92
N LEU A 562 -24.69 7.40 -31.67
CA LEU A 562 -24.28 6.19 -30.96
C LEU A 562 -25.25 5.91 -29.82
N ASP A 563 -26.04 4.84 -29.95
CA ASP A 563 -26.97 4.40 -28.92
C ASP A 563 -26.28 3.47 -27.91
N ILE A 564 -26.25 3.91 -26.65
CA ILE A 564 -25.72 3.12 -25.54
C ILE A 564 -26.76 2.14 -24.97
N VAL A 565 -28.05 2.33 -25.26
CA VAL A 565 -29.14 1.51 -24.71
C VAL A 565 -29.17 0.13 -25.38
N GLN A 566 -29.02 0.07 -26.70
CA GLN A 566 -28.83 -1.21 -27.40
C GLN A 566 -27.57 -1.94 -26.91
N ASP A 567 -26.49 -1.21 -26.62
CA ASP A 567 -25.23 -1.81 -26.17
C ASP A 567 -25.32 -2.40 -24.77
N ILE A 568 -25.92 -1.71 -23.78
CA ILE A 568 -26.13 -2.28 -22.45
C ILE A 568 -27.06 -3.48 -22.49
N ARG A 569 -28.09 -3.47 -23.36
CA ARG A 569 -28.96 -4.65 -23.55
C ARG A 569 -28.14 -5.83 -24.08
N ALA A 570 -27.32 -5.62 -25.11
CA ALA A 570 -26.47 -6.66 -25.68
C ALA A 570 -25.45 -7.20 -24.65
N MET A 571 -24.82 -6.32 -23.88
CA MET A 571 -23.89 -6.69 -22.80
C MET A 571 -24.58 -7.54 -21.72
N ASN A 572 -25.73 -7.10 -21.22
CA ASN A 572 -26.48 -7.85 -20.20
C ASN A 572 -26.98 -9.20 -20.76
N ASP A 573 -27.44 -9.23 -22.01
CA ASP A 573 -27.87 -10.46 -22.70
C ASP A 573 -26.73 -11.47 -22.78
N HIS A 574 -25.47 -11.04 -22.98
CA HIS A 574 -24.34 -11.96 -22.99
C HIS A 574 -24.12 -12.69 -21.66
N ALA A 575 -24.44 -12.06 -20.53
CA ALA A 575 -24.38 -12.68 -19.21
C ALA A 575 -25.66 -13.49 -18.92
N MET A 576 -26.86 -12.90 -19.10
CA MET A 576 -28.14 -13.56 -18.83
C MET A 576 -28.33 -14.84 -19.66
N LYS A 577 -27.94 -14.81 -20.93
CA LYS A 577 -28.05 -15.95 -21.86
C LYS A 577 -26.80 -16.85 -21.83
N ALA A 578 -25.94 -16.70 -20.82
CA ALA A 578 -24.78 -17.58 -20.69
C ALA A 578 -25.18 -19.00 -20.31
N ALA A 579 -26.28 -19.20 -19.57
CA ALA A 579 -26.74 -20.51 -19.15
C ALA A 579 -26.86 -21.49 -20.35
N PRO A 580 -26.33 -22.72 -20.23
CA PRO A 580 -25.80 -23.38 -19.03
C PRO A 580 -24.31 -23.09 -18.71
N ARG A 581 -23.63 -22.18 -19.44
CA ARG A 581 -22.23 -21.82 -19.17
C ARG A 581 -22.10 -21.05 -17.86
N LYS A 582 -21.03 -21.34 -17.10
CA LYS A 582 -20.52 -20.43 -16.07
C LYS A 582 -19.93 -19.16 -16.70
N THR A 583 -19.88 -18.07 -15.94
CA THR A 583 -19.20 -16.84 -16.34
C THR A 583 -17.99 -16.53 -15.46
N GLY A 584 -16.90 -16.12 -16.09
CA GLY A 584 -15.68 -15.68 -15.42
C GLY A 584 -15.39 -14.23 -15.74
N ALA A 585 -14.97 -13.45 -14.74
CA ALA A 585 -14.56 -12.05 -14.91
C ALA A 585 -13.06 -11.88 -14.64
N ILE A 586 -12.30 -11.42 -15.64
CA ILE A 586 -10.90 -11.02 -15.49
C ILE A 586 -10.85 -9.51 -15.70
N ILE A 587 -10.51 -8.74 -14.67
CA ILE A 587 -10.61 -7.28 -14.69
C ILE A 587 -9.25 -6.67 -14.35
N LEU A 588 -8.69 -5.93 -15.31
CA LEU A 588 -7.40 -5.25 -15.22
C LEU A 588 -7.65 -3.75 -15.02
N GLY A 589 -7.50 -3.27 -13.79
CA GLY A 589 -7.83 -1.91 -13.38
C GLY A 589 -9.23 -1.81 -12.72
N GLY A 590 -9.83 -0.63 -12.83
CA GLY A 590 -11.10 -0.28 -12.18
C GLY A 590 -12.06 0.46 -13.12
N GLY A 591 -12.84 1.40 -12.58
CA GLY A 591 -13.70 2.29 -13.35
C GLY A 591 -14.83 1.59 -14.11
N VAL A 592 -15.18 2.15 -15.27
CA VAL A 592 -16.30 1.67 -16.11
C VAL A 592 -16.14 0.19 -16.51
N PRO A 593 -14.97 -0.30 -16.97
CA PRO A 593 -14.81 -1.71 -17.34
C PRO A 593 -15.13 -2.66 -16.18
N LYS A 594 -14.65 -2.34 -14.97
CA LYS A 594 -14.94 -3.13 -13.77
C LYS A 594 -16.44 -3.16 -13.48
N HIS A 595 -17.04 -1.98 -13.32
CA HIS A 595 -18.44 -1.89 -12.90
C HIS A 595 -19.38 -2.49 -13.94
N HIS A 596 -19.13 -2.26 -15.24
CA HIS A 596 -20.00 -2.70 -16.33
C HIS A 596 -20.02 -4.22 -16.49
N ILE A 597 -18.86 -4.90 -16.36
CA ILE A 597 -18.79 -6.37 -16.37
C ILE A 597 -19.51 -6.97 -15.16
N CYS A 598 -19.23 -6.44 -13.97
CA CYS A 598 -19.87 -6.93 -12.74
C CYS A 598 -21.39 -6.71 -12.78
N ASN A 599 -21.85 -5.56 -13.28
CA ASN A 599 -23.28 -5.24 -13.41
C ASN A 599 -23.99 -6.10 -14.47
N ALA A 600 -23.32 -6.51 -15.54
CA ALA A 600 -23.90 -7.47 -16.47
C ALA A 600 -24.09 -8.84 -15.80
N ASN A 601 -23.11 -9.28 -15.00
CA ASN A 601 -23.18 -10.56 -14.28
C ASN A 601 -24.19 -10.55 -13.12
N LEU A 602 -24.52 -9.38 -12.56
CA LEU A 602 -25.65 -9.23 -11.64
C LEU A 602 -26.96 -9.78 -12.24
N MET A 603 -27.18 -9.57 -13.54
CA MET A 603 -28.41 -10.01 -14.21
C MET A 603 -28.57 -11.53 -14.28
N LYS A 604 -27.50 -12.30 -14.04
CA LYS A 604 -27.53 -13.77 -13.88
C LYS A 604 -27.28 -14.22 -12.43
N ASN A 605 -27.46 -13.32 -11.47
CA ASN A 605 -27.21 -13.54 -10.05
C ASN A 605 -25.74 -13.88 -9.70
N GLY A 606 -24.81 -13.28 -10.44
CA GLY A 606 -23.39 -13.26 -10.11
C GLY A 606 -22.49 -14.03 -11.09
N ALA A 607 -21.25 -13.56 -11.22
CA ALA A 607 -20.17 -14.31 -11.87
C ALA A 607 -19.74 -15.49 -11.00
N ASP A 608 -19.39 -16.61 -11.64
CA ASP A 608 -18.96 -17.85 -10.98
C ASP A 608 -17.47 -17.82 -10.60
N PHE A 609 -16.67 -17.10 -11.38
CA PHE A 609 -15.24 -16.88 -11.15
C PHE A 609 -14.91 -15.40 -11.29
N ALA A 610 -13.98 -14.87 -10.49
CA ALA A 610 -13.55 -13.48 -10.64
C ALA A 610 -12.10 -13.24 -10.20
N VAL A 611 -11.35 -12.52 -11.04
CA VAL A 611 -9.98 -12.09 -10.76
C VAL A 611 -9.85 -10.60 -11.07
N PHE A 612 -9.50 -9.80 -10.06
CA PHE A 612 -9.27 -8.37 -10.17
C PHE A 612 -7.78 -8.05 -9.99
N LEU A 613 -7.16 -7.36 -10.94
CA LEU A 613 -5.79 -6.85 -10.83
C LEU A 613 -5.84 -5.33 -10.89
N ASN A 614 -5.69 -4.65 -9.75
CA ASN A 614 -5.69 -3.18 -9.71
C ASN A 614 -4.92 -2.62 -8.52
N THR A 615 -4.63 -1.32 -8.57
CA THR A 615 -3.88 -0.60 -7.53
C THR A 615 -4.79 0.19 -6.58
N ALA A 616 -6.10 0.15 -6.80
CA ALA A 616 -7.07 0.95 -6.05
C ALA A 616 -7.35 0.35 -4.66
N GLN A 617 -7.62 1.24 -3.70
CA GLN A 617 -7.75 0.91 -2.28
C GLN A 617 -9.17 1.17 -1.79
N GLU A 618 -9.64 0.39 -0.81
CA GLU A 618 -11.04 0.43 -0.37
C GLU A 618 -11.42 1.69 0.44
N PHE A 619 -10.45 2.39 1.03
CA PHE A 619 -10.71 3.42 2.05
C PHE A 619 -11.47 4.65 1.50
N ASP A 620 -11.39 4.90 0.19
CA ASP A 620 -12.05 6.04 -0.47
C ASP A 620 -13.50 5.74 -0.87
N GLY A 621 -13.98 4.50 -0.67
CA GLY A 621 -15.32 4.07 -1.02
C GLY A 621 -15.58 4.00 -2.53
N SER A 622 -14.54 3.99 -3.36
CA SER A 622 -14.67 3.88 -4.81
C SER A 622 -15.01 2.44 -5.24
N ASP A 623 -15.85 2.30 -6.28
CA ASP A 623 -16.06 0.97 -6.90
C ASP A 623 -14.73 0.39 -7.40
N SER A 624 -13.82 1.22 -7.93
CA SER A 624 -12.48 0.78 -8.34
C SER A 624 -11.71 0.08 -7.21
N GLY A 625 -11.76 0.65 -6.00
CA GLY A 625 -11.02 0.17 -4.82
C GLY A 625 -11.70 -0.97 -4.07
N ALA A 626 -13.01 -1.14 -4.24
CA ALA A 626 -13.81 -2.17 -3.57
C ALA A 626 -13.20 -3.58 -3.68
N ARG A 627 -13.22 -4.32 -2.56
CA ARG A 627 -12.85 -5.74 -2.53
C ARG A 627 -13.90 -6.58 -3.27
N PRO A 628 -13.55 -7.77 -3.80
CA PRO A 628 -14.54 -8.62 -4.46
C PRO A 628 -15.73 -9.00 -3.58
N ASP A 629 -15.54 -9.10 -2.27
CA ASP A 629 -16.60 -9.36 -1.29
C ASP A 629 -17.70 -8.28 -1.29
N GLU A 630 -17.35 -7.02 -1.59
CA GLU A 630 -18.38 -5.98 -1.77
C GLU A 630 -19.27 -6.33 -2.97
N ALA A 631 -18.70 -6.81 -4.09
CA ALA A 631 -19.47 -7.23 -5.26
C ALA A 631 -20.32 -8.49 -4.99
N VAL A 632 -19.94 -9.34 -4.04
CA VAL A 632 -20.80 -10.44 -3.53
C VAL A 632 -22.03 -9.88 -2.84
N SER A 633 -21.91 -8.83 -2.01
CA SER A 633 -23.06 -8.22 -1.32
C SER A 633 -24.15 -7.70 -2.28
N TRP A 634 -23.76 -7.30 -3.50
CA TRP A 634 -24.67 -6.86 -4.55
C TRP A 634 -25.26 -8.00 -5.39
N GLY A 635 -24.73 -9.22 -5.30
CA GLY A 635 -25.04 -10.32 -6.23
C GLY A 635 -24.35 -10.20 -7.59
N LYS A 636 -23.32 -9.33 -7.72
CA LYS A 636 -22.50 -9.19 -8.93
C LYS A 636 -21.49 -10.35 -9.07
N ILE A 637 -21.08 -10.93 -7.94
CA ILE A 637 -20.32 -12.18 -7.81
C ILE A 637 -21.16 -13.13 -6.97
N ARG A 638 -21.15 -14.44 -7.27
CA ARG A 638 -21.90 -15.42 -6.49
C ARG A 638 -21.32 -15.62 -5.09
N ALA A 639 -22.17 -15.99 -4.14
CA ALA A 639 -21.75 -16.24 -2.75
C ALA A 639 -20.85 -17.48 -2.59
N ASP A 640 -20.92 -18.44 -3.53
CA ASP A 640 -20.11 -19.66 -3.57
C ASP A 640 -18.83 -19.52 -4.42
N ALA A 641 -18.60 -18.34 -5.01
CA ALA A 641 -17.39 -18.07 -5.78
C ALA A 641 -16.16 -17.89 -4.88
N GLN A 642 -14.97 -18.05 -5.44
CA GLN A 642 -13.69 -17.80 -4.75
C GLN A 642 -12.95 -16.64 -5.42
N PRO A 643 -13.50 -15.41 -5.35
CA PRO A 643 -12.94 -14.29 -6.10
C PRO A 643 -11.60 -13.83 -5.52
N VAL A 644 -10.67 -13.47 -6.41
CA VAL A 644 -9.32 -13.05 -6.05
C VAL A 644 -9.07 -11.60 -6.45
N LYS A 645 -8.48 -10.80 -5.57
CA LYS A 645 -7.93 -9.47 -5.90
C LYS A 645 -6.44 -9.47 -5.66
N VAL A 646 -5.67 -9.06 -6.66
CA VAL A 646 -4.23 -8.80 -6.53
C VAL A 646 -4.02 -7.28 -6.60
N CYS A 647 -3.49 -6.72 -5.52
CA CYS A 647 -3.16 -5.31 -5.40
C CYS A 647 -1.78 -5.04 -6.02
N GLY A 648 -1.75 -4.58 -7.26
CA GLY A 648 -0.52 -4.27 -7.98
C GLY A 648 -0.75 -3.82 -9.42
N ASP A 649 0.33 -3.41 -10.10
CA ASP A 649 0.27 -2.93 -11.48
C ASP A 649 0.11 -4.10 -12.47
N ALA A 650 -0.94 -4.04 -13.30
CA ALA A 650 -1.25 -5.10 -14.26
C ALA A 650 -0.18 -5.26 -15.35
N SER A 651 0.65 -4.25 -15.62
CA SER A 651 1.80 -4.38 -16.53
C SER A 651 2.85 -5.39 -16.05
N ILE A 652 2.92 -5.63 -14.74
CA ILE A 652 3.78 -6.65 -14.13
C ILE A 652 3.01 -7.97 -13.98
N LEU A 653 1.81 -7.89 -13.40
CA LEU A 653 1.07 -9.08 -12.96
C LEU A 653 0.45 -9.86 -14.11
N PHE A 654 -0.12 -9.17 -15.10
CA PHE A 654 -0.91 -9.83 -16.15
C PHE A 654 -0.05 -10.70 -17.08
N PRO A 655 1.14 -10.28 -17.56
CA PRO A 655 2.02 -11.15 -18.34
C PRO A 655 2.38 -12.45 -17.61
N LEU A 656 2.62 -12.38 -16.30
CA LEU A 656 2.91 -13.56 -15.48
C LEU A 656 1.70 -14.50 -15.41
N ILE A 657 0.49 -13.96 -15.21
CA ILE A 657 -0.74 -14.77 -15.25
C ILE A 657 -0.91 -15.43 -16.62
N ILE A 658 -0.74 -14.70 -17.72
CA ILE A 658 -0.83 -15.24 -19.08
C ILE A 658 0.16 -16.40 -19.26
N SER A 659 1.40 -16.23 -18.81
CA SER A 659 2.46 -17.25 -18.92
C SER A 659 2.11 -18.56 -18.20
N GLN A 660 1.35 -18.49 -17.10
CA GLN A 660 1.00 -19.65 -16.27
C GLN A 660 -0.40 -20.21 -16.54
N THR A 661 -1.16 -19.59 -17.47
CA THR A 661 -2.57 -19.94 -17.72
C THR A 661 -2.82 -20.14 -19.21
N PHE A 662 -3.24 -19.08 -19.90
CA PHE A 662 -3.64 -19.08 -21.30
C PHE A 662 -2.55 -19.59 -22.25
N ALA A 663 -1.29 -19.16 -22.06
CA ALA A 663 -0.19 -19.56 -22.93
C ALA A 663 0.16 -21.06 -22.79
N ARG A 664 0.10 -21.59 -21.56
CA ARG A 664 0.35 -23.02 -21.28
C ARG A 664 -0.72 -23.95 -21.84
N HIS A 665 -1.97 -23.48 -21.87
CA HIS A 665 -3.12 -24.26 -22.27
C HIS A 665 -3.59 -23.97 -23.71
N TRP A 666 -2.72 -23.35 -24.53
CA TRP A 666 -3.07 -23.05 -25.91
C TRP A 666 -3.01 -24.31 -26.79
N GLU A 667 -4.14 -24.59 -27.44
CA GLU A 667 -4.24 -25.54 -28.54
C GLU A 667 -4.82 -24.80 -29.78
N PRO A 668 -4.29 -25.04 -30.99
CA PRO A 668 -4.83 -24.44 -32.21
C PRO A 668 -6.30 -24.85 -32.42
N GLN A 669 -7.23 -23.90 -32.34
CA GLN A 669 -8.64 -24.13 -32.65
C GLN A 669 -8.85 -24.14 -34.18
N PRO A 670 -9.70 -25.04 -34.73
CA PRO A 670 -10.06 -24.97 -36.13
C PRO A 670 -10.77 -23.63 -36.46
N PRO A 671 -10.62 -23.12 -37.70
CA PRO A 671 -11.43 -22.01 -38.18
C PRO A 671 -12.93 -22.34 -38.03
N ARG A 672 -13.79 -21.36 -37.72
CA ARG A 672 -15.23 -21.59 -37.75
C ARG A 672 -15.65 -22.01 -39.16
N ASP A 673 -16.51 -23.02 -39.27
CA ASP A 673 -17.11 -23.44 -40.54
C ASP A 673 -17.71 -22.22 -41.25
N GLY A 674 -17.16 -21.91 -42.44
CA GLY A 674 -17.56 -20.76 -43.26
C GLY A 674 -16.43 -19.93 -43.86
N GLN A 675 -15.16 -20.11 -43.46
CA GLN A 675 -14.04 -19.29 -43.97
C GLN A 675 -12.92 -20.06 -44.70
N ALA A 676 -12.98 -21.39 -44.75
CA ALA A 676 -11.92 -22.22 -45.35
C ALA A 676 -11.76 -22.10 -46.88
N ALA A 677 -12.62 -21.36 -47.59
CA ALA A 677 -12.59 -21.29 -49.05
C ALA A 677 -11.75 -20.12 -49.63
N GLY A 678 -11.33 -19.13 -48.81
CA GLY A 678 -10.71 -17.89 -49.34
C GLY A 678 -9.21 -17.74 -49.10
N GLU A 679 -8.69 -18.20 -47.97
CA GLU A 679 -7.32 -17.85 -47.54
C GLU A 679 -6.21 -18.65 -48.27
N GLY A 680 -6.54 -19.84 -48.80
CA GLY A 680 -5.58 -20.68 -49.53
C GLY A 680 -5.12 -20.12 -50.89
N GLN A 681 -5.91 -19.24 -51.51
CA GLN A 681 -5.55 -18.63 -52.81
C GLN A 681 -4.74 -17.34 -52.65
N GLN A 682 -4.91 -16.60 -51.55
CA GLN A 682 -4.16 -15.34 -51.33
C GLN A 682 -2.72 -15.59 -50.87
N GLN A 683 -2.45 -16.63 -50.05
CA GLN A 683 -1.07 -16.96 -49.67
C GLN A 683 -0.22 -17.47 -50.83
N GLN A 684 -0.80 -18.19 -51.80
CA GLN A 684 -0.08 -18.60 -53.01
C GLN A 684 0.19 -17.43 -53.97
N GLN A 685 -0.71 -16.44 -54.07
CA GLN A 685 -0.46 -15.25 -54.89
C GLN A 685 0.58 -14.31 -54.28
N GLN A 686 0.66 -14.20 -52.95
CA GLN A 686 1.66 -13.36 -52.28
C GLN A 686 3.08 -13.97 -52.31
N GLN A 687 3.20 -15.29 -52.27
CA GLN A 687 4.50 -15.96 -52.49
C GLN A 687 4.95 -15.91 -53.96
N ALA A 688 4.01 -15.95 -54.92
CA ALA A 688 4.35 -15.78 -56.33
C ALA A 688 4.78 -14.34 -56.68
N ALA A 689 4.20 -13.32 -56.01
CA ALA A 689 4.57 -11.92 -56.23
C ALA A 689 5.92 -11.54 -55.61
N ASN A 690 6.32 -12.18 -54.50
CA ASN A 690 7.63 -11.93 -53.88
C ASN A 690 8.77 -12.71 -54.56
N GLY A 691 8.46 -13.74 -55.35
CA GLY A 691 9.44 -14.49 -56.14
C GLY A 691 9.84 -13.82 -57.46
N SER A 692 9.04 -12.89 -58.00
CA SER A 692 9.32 -12.21 -59.28
C SER A 692 10.01 -10.86 -59.14
N ALA A 693 10.19 -10.36 -57.91
CA ALA A 693 10.95 -9.13 -57.61
C ALA A 693 12.43 -9.39 -57.26
N ALA A 694 12.86 -10.65 -57.32
CA ALA A 694 14.24 -11.07 -57.10
C ALA A 694 14.74 -11.94 -58.26
N GLN A 695 14.70 -11.40 -59.50
CA GLN A 695 15.47 -11.86 -60.66
C GLN A 695 15.84 -10.67 -61.54
#